data_AF-A0A958DHL9-F1
#
_entry.id   AF-A0A958DHL9-F1
#
_cell.length_a   1.000
_cell.length_b   1.000
_cell.length_c   1.000
_cell.angle_alpha   90.00
_cell.angle_beta   90.00
_cell.angle_gamma   90.00
#
_symmetry.space_group_name_H-M   'P 1'
#
loop_
_entity.id
_entity.type
_entity.pdbx_description
1 polymer ?
#
loop_
_entity_poly.entity_id
_entity_poly.type
_entity_poly.pdbx_seq_one_letter_code
_entity_poly.pdbx_strand_id
1 'polypeptide(L)'
;MTQSIKVGDVAGPVVSCPEIDFNGDGYPDPLEFSTLPYDCTAAFSAPLPNVTDNCSGWEVRTDIIADEVVPVTNQYGIITGYDTVATILATILPGQSRYVSGIPVGCYRFRYKVTDDCNNFTILECDFCVVDDVEPAAVCNDTLNISIGGQGVGRVYAVDVNEGSTDNCGIDSLLVRRRFDLDPATCDTVAPYFSDWAPYVDFNCCDVNQAATIELLVIDVHGNQNTCWLDLLVKDMVRPVCTAPNAVNVSCNTLPANFDPYDTNQLQTLFGAATAQDGCGSAIAVEEPPVVNLDQCGSGTVIRTFQAVDLSGNLSQNLCTQQVTIQEEFNYEIKFPKDFTTNCTVPSPDTVIYTSFGCDLLSVSVTDEVFTPLAGGTGPECYKIFRKYRVLNWCEYDGISDAVVIGRNEDCDGITGDEDVWVVRRPNGSFVDRDNNPNNNIPAFGAKGTGCDGTTNPTGYWRTVSSVGLWEYTQIIKVMDTIPPQVSFTAPDAFCSYDPVNCDGQVSYPFTVFEDCSANGLAVEVFLDANADGVIDQDLTNTGALAGSYPNFTIQGEFPIGDHAFIVQASDGCGNNTASATLPFQVADCEPPAFTCLNGLSFNLMPLPPNTDFDGDGDFDVAGAAIWANDFIQSAADCSDDTIAYSINLVGQMPDI
;
A
#
# COMPACT_ATOMS: atom_id res chain seq x y z
N MET A 1 -33.62 -62.12 131.05
CA MET A 1 -32.47 -62.32 130.16
C MET A 1 -32.80 -61.61 128.86
N THR A 2 -32.11 -60.52 128.56
CA THR A 2 -32.22 -59.80 127.29
C THR A 2 -31.19 -60.39 126.32
N GLN A 3 -31.64 -60.92 125.20
CA GLN A 3 -30.77 -61.40 124.12
C GLN A 3 -30.46 -60.22 123.20
N SER A 4 -29.19 -59.83 123.09
CA SER A 4 -28.74 -58.97 122.01
C SER A 4 -28.43 -59.85 120.80
N ILE A 5 -29.20 -59.73 119.72
CA ILE A 5 -28.82 -60.29 118.42
C ILE A 5 -27.94 -59.24 117.75
N LYS A 6 -26.68 -59.61 117.48
CA LYS A 6 -25.76 -58.80 116.69
C LYS A 6 -25.80 -59.36 115.27
N VAL A 7 -26.41 -58.63 114.36
CA VAL A 7 -26.25 -58.86 112.92
C VAL A 7 -24.97 -58.12 112.52
N GLY A 8 -24.02 -58.83 111.90
CA GLY A 8 -22.78 -58.25 111.44
C GLY A 8 -22.50 -58.75 110.02
N ASP A 9 -22.08 -57.84 109.16
CA ASP A 9 -21.55 -58.18 107.84
C ASP A 9 -20.10 -58.65 107.98
N VAL A 10 -19.78 -59.72 107.26
CA VAL A 10 -18.46 -60.36 107.27
C VAL A 10 -17.88 -60.52 105.86
N ALA A 11 -18.60 -60.07 104.82
CA ALA A 11 -18.15 -60.10 103.43
C ALA A 11 -17.92 -58.67 102.93
N GLY A 12 -16.95 -58.48 102.03
CA GLY A 12 -16.79 -57.21 101.34
C GLY A 12 -17.87 -57.01 100.26
N PRO A 13 -18.11 -55.75 99.81
CA PRO A 13 -19.03 -55.46 98.72
C PRO A 13 -18.69 -56.19 97.42
N VAL A 14 -19.69 -56.54 96.61
CA VAL A 14 -19.45 -57.07 95.26
C VAL A 14 -19.24 -55.89 94.30
N VAL A 15 -18.11 -55.90 93.60
CA VAL A 15 -17.66 -54.79 92.73
C VAL A 15 -17.42 -55.32 91.32
N SER A 16 -17.95 -54.66 90.29
CA SER A 16 -17.63 -54.90 88.87
C SER A 16 -17.24 -53.61 88.16
N CYS A 17 -16.57 -53.75 87.00
CA CYS A 17 -16.13 -52.61 86.21
C CYS A 17 -17.33 -51.81 85.68
N PRO A 18 -17.16 -50.50 85.42
CA PRO A 18 -18.16 -49.75 84.68
C PRO A 18 -18.32 -50.39 83.30
N GLU A 19 -19.54 -50.81 82.97
CA GLU A 19 -19.88 -51.32 81.64
C GLU A 19 -20.41 -50.14 80.83
N ILE A 20 -19.62 -49.68 79.86
CA ILE A 20 -20.01 -48.65 78.88
C ILE A 20 -19.99 -49.33 77.51
N ASP A 21 -21.09 -49.20 76.78
CA ASP A 21 -21.24 -49.67 75.40
C ASP A 21 -21.40 -48.42 74.54
N PHE A 22 -20.30 -47.91 74.01
CA PHE A 22 -20.25 -46.71 73.17
C PHE A 22 -20.89 -46.98 71.81
N ASN A 23 -20.83 -48.22 71.32
CA ASN A 23 -21.26 -48.57 69.96
C ASN A 23 -22.70 -49.15 69.90
N GLY A 24 -23.28 -49.52 71.04
CA GLY A 24 -24.64 -50.02 71.21
C GLY A 24 -24.86 -51.48 70.81
N ASP A 25 -23.81 -52.29 70.73
CA ASP A 25 -23.87 -53.70 70.30
C ASP A 25 -24.26 -54.69 71.41
N GLY A 26 -24.43 -54.21 72.63
CA GLY A 26 -24.78 -55.00 73.80
C GLY A 26 -23.59 -55.66 74.50
N TYR A 27 -22.35 -55.36 74.09
CA TYR A 27 -21.12 -55.74 74.78
C TYR A 27 -20.41 -54.50 75.35
N PRO A 28 -19.79 -54.59 76.53
CA PRO A 28 -19.00 -53.48 77.06
C PRO A 28 -17.75 -53.21 76.20
N ASP A 29 -17.54 -51.96 75.82
CA ASP A 29 -16.34 -51.46 75.16
C ASP A 29 -15.22 -51.20 76.20
N PRO A 30 -13.94 -51.29 75.79
CA PRO A 30 -12.84 -50.75 76.59
C PRO A 30 -13.06 -49.27 76.92
N LEU A 31 -12.75 -48.88 78.15
CA LEU A 31 -12.84 -47.48 78.54
C LEU A 31 -11.74 -46.68 77.84
N GLU A 32 -12.11 -45.74 76.99
CA GLU A 32 -11.17 -44.85 76.29
C GLU A 32 -11.49 -43.39 76.60
N PHE A 33 -10.44 -42.59 76.80
CA PHE A 33 -10.54 -41.16 77.03
C PHE A 33 -9.60 -40.42 76.09
N SER A 34 -10.15 -39.45 75.37
CA SER A 34 -9.37 -38.60 74.47
C SER A 34 -8.50 -37.59 75.24
N THR A 35 -7.41 -37.16 74.62
CA THR A 35 -6.56 -36.04 75.04
C THR A 35 -7.31 -34.70 75.01
N LEU A 36 -6.71 -33.66 75.58
CA LEU A 36 -7.24 -32.29 75.52
C LEU A 36 -6.75 -31.57 74.25
N PRO A 37 -7.50 -30.58 73.71
CA PRO A 37 -7.15 -29.91 72.45
C PRO A 37 -5.77 -29.23 72.37
N TYR A 38 -5.13 -28.95 73.51
CA TYR A 38 -3.84 -28.23 73.58
C TYR A 38 -2.77 -28.94 74.40
N ASP A 39 -3.11 -30.06 75.04
CA ASP A 39 -2.20 -30.82 75.90
C ASP A 39 -2.31 -32.31 75.54
N CYS A 40 -1.18 -32.99 75.36
CA CYS A 40 -1.11 -34.44 75.11
C CYS A 40 -1.39 -35.28 76.37
N THR A 41 -2.44 -34.92 77.11
CA THR A 41 -2.93 -35.61 78.29
C THR A 41 -4.45 -35.51 78.34
N ALA A 42 -5.11 -36.54 78.86
CA ALA A 42 -6.55 -36.52 79.04
C ALA A 42 -6.95 -35.84 80.36
N ALA A 43 -8.14 -35.26 80.35
CA ALA A 43 -8.86 -34.88 81.55
C ALA A 43 -10.30 -35.39 81.48
N PHE A 44 -10.67 -36.23 82.45
CA PHE A 44 -11.94 -36.95 82.44
C PHE A 44 -12.47 -37.15 83.86
N SER A 45 -13.75 -37.45 83.97
CA SER A 45 -14.35 -37.88 85.24
C SER A 45 -14.20 -39.39 85.37
N ALA A 46 -13.36 -39.86 86.29
CA ALA A 46 -13.13 -41.29 86.51
C ALA A 46 -14.47 -41.98 86.88
N PRO A 47 -14.94 -42.98 86.11
CA PRO A 47 -16.23 -43.63 86.34
C PRO A 47 -16.25 -44.32 87.71
N LEU A 48 -17.43 -44.49 88.29
CA LEU A 48 -17.59 -45.30 89.51
C LEU A 48 -17.71 -46.77 89.12
N PRO A 49 -17.19 -47.70 89.93
CA PRO A 49 -17.46 -49.12 89.71
C PRO A 49 -18.91 -49.43 90.06
N ASN A 50 -19.45 -50.50 89.51
CA ASN A 50 -20.75 -51.02 89.90
C ASN A 50 -20.60 -51.76 91.23
N VAL A 51 -21.29 -51.29 92.28
CA VAL A 51 -21.18 -51.85 93.65
C VAL A 51 -22.54 -52.32 94.15
N THR A 52 -22.61 -53.55 94.65
CA THR A 52 -23.76 -54.06 95.41
C THR A 52 -23.31 -54.60 96.76
N ASP A 53 -23.99 -54.19 97.83
CA ASP A 53 -23.70 -54.61 99.21
C ASP A 53 -24.98 -55.00 99.97
N ASN A 54 -24.87 -55.93 100.91
CA ASN A 54 -25.99 -56.44 101.71
C ASN A 54 -26.01 -55.82 103.11
N CYS A 55 -26.78 -54.74 103.26
CA CYS A 55 -27.17 -54.12 104.54
C CYS A 55 -26.30 -52.96 105.08
N SER A 56 -25.40 -52.35 104.30
CA SER A 56 -24.71 -51.10 104.70
C SER A 56 -24.43 -50.12 103.55
N GLY A 57 -23.97 -48.91 103.87
CA GLY A 57 -23.39 -47.98 102.90
C GLY A 57 -21.95 -48.38 102.57
N TRP A 58 -21.39 -47.76 101.53
CA TRP A 58 -20.01 -48.04 101.10
C TRP A 58 -19.31 -46.77 100.65
N GLU A 59 -17.98 -46.79 100.75
CA GLU A 59 -17.09 -45.78 100.21
C GLU A 59 -16.10 -46.37 99.21
N VAL A 60 -15.70 -45.58 98.20
CA VAL A 60 -14.76 -46.00 97.17
C VAL A 60 -13.53 -45.10 97.15
N ARG A 61 -12.37 -45.73 97.22
CA ARG A 61 -11.07 -45.14 96.85
C ARG A 61 -10.68 -45.67 95.48
N THR A 62 -10.30 -44.78 94.57
CA THR A 62 -9.80 -45.17 93.23
C THR A 62 -8.36 -44.72 93.08
N ASP A 63 -7.47 -45.66 92.77
CA ASP A 63 -6.12 -45.36 92.31
C ASP A 63 -6.06 -45.54 90.78
N ILE A 64 -5.45 -44.60 90.07
CA ILE A 64 -5.08 -44.76 88.65
C ILE A 64 -3.66 -45.30 88.62
N ILE A 65 -3.48 -46.44 87.98
CA ILE A 65 -2.23 -47.20 87.98
C ILE A 65 -1.68 -47.26 86.57
N ALA A 66 -0.39 -46.92 86.46
CA ALA A 66 0.42 -47.17 85.28
C ALA A 66 1.37 -48.33 85.57
N ASP A 67 1.53 -49.21 84.59
CA ASP A 67 2.54 -50.25 84.62
C ASP A 67 3.82 -49.72 83.98
N GLU A 68 4.88 -49.63 84.79
CA GLU A 68 6.19 -49.17 84.33
C GLU A 68 7.17 -50.33 84.29
N VAL A 69 7.82 -50.52 83.15
CA VAL A 69 8.86 -51.54 82.98
C VAL A 69 10.18 -50.96 83.47
N VAL A 70 10.66 -51.44 84.62
CA VAL A 70 11.90 -50.97 85.24
C VAL A 70 13.04 -51.98 85.04
N PRO A 71 14.27 -51.54 84.73
CA PRO A 71 15.40 -52.43 84.56
C PRO A 71 15.86 -52.98 85.91
N VAL A 72 16.02 -54.30 86.00
CA VAL A 72 16.61 -54.97 87.16
C VAL A 72 18.12 -55.00 86.98
N THR A 73 18.84 -54.15 87.70
CA THR A 73 20.31 -54.11 87.68
C THR A 73 20.92 -54.98 88.75
N ASN A 74 22.02 -55.67 88.42
CA ASN A 74 22.86 -56.30 89.45
C ASN A 74 23.66 -55.27 90.26
N GLN A 75 24.41 -55.74 91.27
CA GLN A 75 25.24 -54.90 92.14
C GLN A 75 26.34 -54.08 91.44
N TYR A 76 26.56 -54.27 90.14
CA TYR A 76 27.52 -53.53 89.31
C TYR A 76 26.83 -52.59 88.31
N GLY A 77 25.51 -52.40 88.39
CA GLY A 77 24.75 -51.51 87.50
C GLY A 77 24.47 -52.09 86.11
N ILE A 78 24.66 -53.39 85.90
CA ILE A 78 24.38 -54.06 84.62
C ILE A 78 22.94 -54.56 84.61
N ILE A 79 22.18 -54.24 83.55
CA ILE A 79 20.80 -54.71 83.34
C ILE A 79 20.81 -56.23 83.17
N THR A 80 20.17 -56.92 84.10
CA THR A 80 20.04 -58.40 84.12
C THR A 80 18.65 -58.91 83.72
N GLY A 81 17.68 -58.01 83.62
CA GLY A 81 16.31 -58.28 83.22
C GLY A 81 15.44 -57.03 83.37
N TYR A 82 14.14 -57.18 83.15
CA TYR A 82 13.15 -56.14 83.37
C TYR A 82 12.05 -56.68 84.28
N ASP A 83 11.52 -55.83 85.16
CA ASP A 83 10.38 -56.11 86.03
C ASP A 83 9.29 -55.07 85.75
N THR A 84 8.03 -55.39 86.03
CA THR A 84 6.92 -54.45 85.85
C THR A 84 6.44 -53.97 87.21
N VAL A 85 6.57 -52.66 87.47
CA VAL A 85 6.16 -52.04 88.73
C VAL A 85 4.93 -51.18 88.48
N ALA A 86 3.91 -51.38 89.32
CA ALA A 86 2.69 -50.58 89.31
C ALA A 86 2.91 -49.25 90.05
N THR A 87 2.84 -48.13 89.35
CA THR A 87 2.95 -46.76 89.89
C THR A 87 1.57 -46.11 89.95
N ILE A 88 1.26 -45.44 91.05
CA ILE A 88 -0.01 -44.71 91.21
C ILE A 88 0.15 -43.29 90.62
N LEU A 89 -0.56 -42.99 89.54
CA LEU A 89 -0.58 -41.67 88.90
C LEU A 89 -1.48 -40.68 89.63
N ALA A 90 -2.62 -41.15 90.13
CA ALA A 90 -3.57 -40.35 90.89
C ALA A 90 -4.35 -41.22 91.89
N THR A 91 -4.72 -40.64 93.03
CA THR A 91 -5.63 -41.26 94.01
C THR A 91 -6.82 -40.35 94.24
N ILE A 92 -8.03 -40.90 94.10
CA ILE A 92 -9.29 -40.25 94.43
C ILE A 92 -9.81 -40.87 95.72
N LEU A 93 -9.85 -40.09 96.80
CA LEU A 93 -10.39 -40.52 98.09
C LEU A 93 -11.93 -40.46 98.09
N PRO A 94 -12.59 -41.19 99.01
CA PRO A 94 -14.03 -41.11 99.22
C PRO A 94 -14.55 -39.67 99.31
N GLY A 95 -15.61 -39.37 98.56
CA GLY A 95 -16.27 -38.05 98.57
C GLY A 95 -15.51 -36.92 97.85
N GLN A 96 -14.31 -37.17 97.30
CA GLN A 96 -13.59 -36.19 96.47
C GLN A 96 -14.17 -36.12 95.04
N SER A 97 -13.86 -35.03 94.35
CA SER A 97 -14.13 -34.90 92.91
C SER A 97 -13.50 -36.07 92.15
N ARG A 98 -14.28 -36.68 91.26
CA ARG A 98 -13.83 -37.76 90.37
C ARG A 98 -13.05 -37.24 89.15
N TYR A 99 -12.97 -35.93 88.98
CA TYR A 99 -12.27 -35.31 87.87
C TYR A 99 -10.75 -35.45 88.06
N VAL A 100 -10.10 -36.06 87.07
CA VAL A 100 -8.64 -36.24 87.00
C VAL A 100 -8.14 -35.63 85.70
N SER A 101 -6.92 -35.08 85.72
CA SER A 101 -6.30 -34.41 84.57
C SER A 101 -4.81 -34.69 84.53
N GLY A 102 -4.19 -34.57 83.37
CA GLY A 102 -2.75 -34.77 83.21
C GLY A 102 -2.35 -36.24 83.11
N ILE A 103 -3.28 -37.12 82.70
CA ILE A 103 -2.98 -38.52 82.42
C ILE A 103 -2.45 -38.61 80.97
N PRO A 104 -1.17 -38.97 80.75
CA PRO A 104 -0.59 -39.03 79.39
C PRO A 104 -1.25 -40.10 78.52
N VAL A 105 -1.05 -40.04 77.20
CA VAL A 105 -1.43 -41.12 76.27
C VAL A 105 -0.81 -42.45 76.70
N GLY A 106 -1.61 -43.52 76.70
CA GLY A 106 -1.19 -44.85 77.16
C GLY A 106 -2.33 -45.64 77.80
N CYS A 107 -2.09 -46.92 78.12
CA CYS A 107 -3.07 -47.77 78.79
C CYS A 107 -2.76 -47.93 80.28
N TYR A 108 -3.81 -47.82 81.09
CA TYR A 108 -3.78 -47.72 82.54
C TYR A 108 -4.88 -48.55 83.18
N ARG A 109 -4.87 -48.62 84.51
CA ARG A 109 -5.84 -49.40 85.27
C ARG A 109 -6.43 -48.60 86.40
N PHE A 110 -7.76 -48.57 86.53
CA PHE A 110 -8.43 -48.11 87.74
C PHE A 110 -8.41 -49.23 88.78
N ARG A 111 -7.72 -49.02 89.89
CA ARG A 111 -7.83 -49.87 91.08
C ARG A 111 -8.86 -49.30 92.04
N TYR A 112 -10.03 -49.91 92.09
CA TYR A 112 -11.08 -49.59 93.04
C TYR A 112 -10.87 -50.37 94.33
N LYS A 113 -10.78 -49.68 95.46
CA LYS A 113 -10.94 -50.27 96.79
C LYS A 113 -12.25 -49.79 97.38
N VAL A 114 -13.24 -50.66 97.45
CA VAL A 114 -14.56 -50.37 98.00
C VAL A 114 -14.62 -50.94 99.41
N THR A 115 -14.92 -50.10 100.40
CA THR A 115 -14.99 -50.48 101.81
C THR A 115 -16.42 -50.23 102.32
N ASP A 116 -17.01 -51.23 102.97
CA ASP A 116 -18.33 -51.11 103.60
C ASP A 116 -18.25 -50.38 104.96
N ASP A 117 -19.39 -50.03 105.55
CA ASP A 117 -19.44 -49.39 106.88
C ASP A 117 -18.91 -50.31 108.02
N CYS A 118 -18.78 -51.62 107.76
CA CYS A 118 -18.25 -52.64 108.69
C CYS A 118 -16.72 -52.84 108.57
N ASN A 119 -16.04 -52.12 107.68
CA ASN A 119 -14.62 -52.22 107.30
C ASN A 119 -14.21 -53.47 106.50
N ASN A 120 -15.16 -54.23 105.95
CA ASN A 120 -14.82 -55.22 104.92
C ASN A 120 -14.58 -54.51 103.59
N PHE A 121 -13.68 -55.03 102.75
CA PHE A 121 -13.35 -54.37 101.49
C PHE A 121 -13.11 -55.36 100.34
N THR A 122 -13.35 -54.88 99.12
CA THR A 122 -13.05 -55.56 97.86
C THR A 122 -12.17 -54.68 96.99
N ILE A 123 -11.18 -55.29 96.33
CA ILE A 123 -10.31 -54.62 95.35
C ILE A 123 -10.61 -55.18 93.96
N LEU A 124 -10.83 -54.28 92.99
CA LEU A 124 -11.01 -54.60 91.58
C LEU A 124 -10.13 -53.69 90.72
N GLU A 125 -9.53 -54.25 89.67
CA GLU A 125 -8.78 -53.50 88.66
C GLU A 125 -9.54 -53.54 87.32
N CYS A 126 -9.68 -52.38 86.68
CA CYS A 126 -10.35 -52.22 85.38
C CYS A 126 -9.45 -51.44 84.42
N ASP A 127 -9.24 -51.98 83.22
CA ASP A 127 -8.36 -51.38 82.23
C ASP A 127 -9.05 -50.21 81.50
N PHE A 128 -8.27 -49.20 81.15
CA PHE A 128 -8.68 -48.09 80.28
C PHE A 128 -7.48 -47.57 79.49
N CYS A 129 -7.71 -46.91 78.37
CA CYS A 129 -6.65 -46.25 77.61
C CYS A 129 -6.94 -44.76 77.44
N VAL A 130 -5.88 -43.96 77.47
CA VAL A 130 -5.89 -42.59 76.98
C VAL A 130 -5.36 -42.64 75.56
N VAL A 131 -6.19 -42.20 74.63
CA VAL A 131 -5.89 -42.13 73.19
C VAL A 131 -5.98 -40.68 72.76
N ASP A 132 -5.39 -40.38 71.62
CA ASP A 132 -5.44 -39.06 71.02
C ASP A 132 -6.44 -39.08 69.88
N ASP A 133 -7.60 -38.44 70.07
CA ASP A 133 -8.62 -38.28 69.02
C ASP A 133 -8.79 -36.80 68.62
N VAL A 134 -7.82 -35.95 68.97
CA VAL A 134 -7.82 -34.54 68.60
C VAL A 134 -7.22 -34.42 67.21
N GLU A 135 -8.00 -33.93 66.25
CA GLU A 135 -7.49 -33.68 64.90
C GLU A 135 -6.45 -32.53 64.91
N PRO A 136 -5.38 -32.61 64.10
CA PRO A 136 -4.40 -31.54 64.00
C PRO A 136 -5.02 -30.26 63.42
N ALA A 137 -4.44 -29.10 63.75
CA ALA A 137 -4.77 -27.83 63.13
C ALA A 137 -3.91 -27.61 61.88
N ALA A 138 -4.49 -27.75 60.70
CA ALA A 138 -3.81 -27.47 59.43
C ALA A 138 -3.82 -25.96 59.11
N VAL A 139 -2.63 -25.38 58.90
CA VAL A 139 -2.43 -23.97 58.57
C VAL A 139 -1.69 -23.86 57.24
N CYS A 140 -2.37 -23.33 56.23
CA CYS A 140 -1.84 -23.15 54.88
C CYS A 140 -1.42 -21.69 54.65
N ASN A 141 -0.32 -21.53 53.91
CA ASN A 141 0.16 -20.24 53.42
C ASN A 141 -0.90 -19.56 52.54
N ASP A 142 -1.15 -18.28 52.80
CA ASP A 142 -2.14 -17.48 52.08
C ASP A 142 -1.63 -16.87 50.75
N THR A 143 -0.30 -16.86 50.54
CA THR A 143 0.35 -16.20 49.39
C THR A 143 1.61 -16.94 48.96
N LEU A 144 1.45 -17.95 48.09
CA LEU A 144 2.57 -18.65 47.44
C LEU A 144 2.60 -18.31 45.94
N ASN A 145 3.78 -17.92 45.43
CA ASN A 145 4.02 -17.70 44.01
C ASN A 145 5.14 -18.62 43.54
N ILE A 146 4.93 -19.30 42.41
CA ILE A 146 5.96 -20.13 41.78
C ILE A 146 6.22 -19.68 40.35
N SER A 147 7.49 -19.67 39.97
CA SER A 147 7.90 -19.50 38.58
C SER A 147 8.31 -20.85 37.99
N ILE A 148 7.95 -21.08 36.72
CA ILE A 148 8.49 -22.20 35.96
C ILE A 148 9.87 -21.84 35.41
N GLY A 149 10.84 -22.76 35.55
CA GLY A 149 12.21 -22.58 35.06
C GLY A 149 12.37 -22.96 33.58
N GLY A 150 13.58 -22.75 33.02
CA GLY A 150 13.90 -22.99 31.59
C GLY A 150 13.77 -24.42 31.06
N GLN A 151 13.26 -25.36 31.86
CA GLN A 151 12.92 -26.73 31.45
C GLN A 151 11.40 -26.97 31.49
N GLY A 152 10.59 -25.94 31.71
CA GLY A 152 9.14 -26.03 31.67
C GLY A 152 8.50 -26.70 32.90
N VAL A 153 9.23 -26.80 34.01
CA VAL A 153 8.74 -27.40 35.26
C VAL A 153 9.03 -26.53 36.51
N GLY A 154 8.19 -26.68 37.53
CA GLY A 154 8.34 -26.12 38.88
C GLY A 154 7.84 -27.12 39.94
N ARG A 155 8.30 -27.01 41.18
CA ARG A 155 7.92 -27.91 42.29
C ARG A 155 7.59 -27.13 43.56
N VAL A 156 6.55 -27.57 44.26
CA VAL A 156 6.15 -27.07 45.58
C VAL A 156 6.15 -28.24 46.57
N TYR A 157 6.83 -28.09 47.70
CA TYR A 157 6.85 -29.08 48.77
C TYR A 157 5.76 -28.79 49.81
N ALA A 158 5.34 -29.82 50.56
CA ALA A 158 4.36 -29.65 51.64
C ALA A 158 4.79 -28.61 52.69
N VAL A 159 6.09 -28.50 52.93
CA VAL A 159 6.67 -27.50 53.85
C VAL A 159 6.56 -26.07 53.33
N ASP A 160 6.48 -25.84 52.01
CA ASP A 160 6.32 -24.51 51.42
C ASP A 160 4.86 -24.00 51.58
N VAL A 161 3.93 -24.95 51.68
CA VAL A 161 2.49 -24.72 51.90
C VAL A 161 2.17 -24.57 53.39
N ASN A 162 2.85 -25.30 54.25
CA ASN A 162 2.59 -25.30 55.68
C ASN A 162 3.06 -23.99 56.35
N GLU A 163 2.13 -23.25 56.96
CA GLU A 163 2.40 -22.02 57.72
C GLU A 163 2.29 -22.25 59.24
N GLY A 164 2.79 -23.40 59.70
CA GLY A 164 2.85 -23.73 61.13
C GLY A 164 1.63 -24.50 61.63
N SER A 165 1.21 -25.53 60.90
CA SER A 165 0.28 -26.54 61.40
C SER A 165 0.78 -27.13 62.72
N THR A 166 -0.15 -27.42 63.64
CA THR A 166 0.18 -27.91 64.99
C THR A 166 -0.78 -28.99 65.44
N ASP A 167 -0.30 -29.85 66.32
CA ASP A 167 -1.09 -30.84 67.04
C ASP A 167 -0.68 -30.85 68.53
N ASN A 168 -1.58 -31.26 69.42
CA ASN A 168 -1.34 -31.32 70.87
C ASN A 168 -0.32 -32.42 71.26
N CYS A 169 -0.27 -33.54 70.53
CA CYS A 169 0.61 -34.68 70.75
C CYS A 169 1.77 -34.77 69.74
N GLY A 170 1.64 -34.11 68.59
CA GLY A 170 2.70 -33.89 67.63
C GLY A 170 2.34 -34.33 66.22
N ILE A 171 2.96 -33.71 65.22
CA ILE A 171 2.73 -34.01 63.81
C ILE A 171 3.69 -35.12 63.35
N ASP A 172 3.17 -36.13 62.68
CA ASP A 172 3.96 -37.19 62.03
C ASP A 172 4.36 -36.79 60.61
N SER A 173 3.39 -36.37 59.79
CA SER A 173 3.66 -36.12 58.38
C SER A 173 2.82 -34.98 57.77
N LEU A 174 3.42 -34.35 56.75
CA LEU A 174 2.83 -33.32 55.91
C LEU A 174 2.86 -33.79 54.46
N LEU A 175 1.70 -33.86 53.83
CA LEU A 175 1.56 -34.28 52.43
C LEU A 175 0.76 -33.24 51.67
N VAL A 176 1.03 -33.09 50.38
CA VAL A 176 0.28 -32.22 49.48
C VAL A 176 -0.26 -32.99 48.30
N ARG A 177 -1.35 -32.49 47.74
CA ARG A 177 -1.86 -32.89 46.43
C ARG A 177 -2.36 -31.67 45.67
N ARG A 178 -2.36 -31.75 44.35
CA ARG A 178 -2.85 -30.67 43.48
C ARG A 178 -4.06 -31.11 42.70
N ARG A 179 -4.91 -30.15 42.37
CA ARG A 179 -5.99 -30.31 41.41
C ARG A 179 -5.48 -30.12 39.98
N PHE A 180 -5.94 -30.95 39.05
CA PHE A 180 -5.72 -30.80 37.62
C PHE A 180 -7.04 -30.43 36.95
N ASP A 181 -7.11 -29.25 36.35
CA ASP A 181 -8.19 -28.86 35.44
C ASP A 181 -7.77 -28.99 33.96
N LEU A 182 -6.45 -29.11 33.70
CA LEU A 182 -5.86 -29.40 32.39
C LEU A 182 -5.04 -30.69 32.43
N ASP A 183 -4.99 -31.40 31.31
CA ASP A 183 -4.08 -32.53 31.10
C ASP A 183 -2.62 -32.03 31.12
N PRO A 184 -1.74 -32.58 31.97
CA PRO A 184 -0.36 -32.10 32.08
C PRO A 184 0.52 -32.40 30.85
N ALA A 185 0.10 -33.26 29.94
CA ALA A 185 0.84 -33.58 28.71
C ALA A 185 0.33 -32.81 27.48
N THR A 186 -0.98 -32.57 27.39
CA THR A 186 -1.58 -31.90 26.20
C THR A 186 -2.11 -30.50 26.46
N CYS A 187 -2.23 -30.09 27.73
CA CYS A 187 -2.90 -28.86 28.16
C CYS A 187 -4.38 -28.76 27.76
N ASP A 188 -5.01 -29.88 27.38
CA ASP A 188 -6.45 -29.91 27.09
C ASP A 188 -7.25 -29.88 28.40
N THR A 189 -8.44 -29.30 28.35
CA THR A 189 -9.35 -29.30 29.51
C THR A 189 -9.80 -30.71 29.87
N VAL A 190 -9.65 -31.08 31.13
CA VAL A 190 -10.07 -32.38 31.66
C VAL A 190 -11.13 -32.24 32.75
N ALA A 191 -11.84 -33.33 33.04
CA ALA A 191 -12.67 -33.39 34.23
C ALA A 191 -11.77 -33.25 35.47
N PRO A 192 -12.06 -32.32 36.40
CA PRO A 192 -11.15 -32.05 37.50
C PRO A 192 -10.83 -33.28 38.36
N TYR A 193 -9.55 -33.54 38.61
CA TYR A 193 -9.11 -34.62 39.48
C TYR A 193 -7.91 -34.18 40.35
N PHE A 194 -7.67 -34.88 41.44
CA PHE A 194 -6.53 -34.62 42.32
C PHE A 194 -5.41 -35.63 42.10
N SER A 195 -4.16 -35.19 42.31
CA SER A 195 -3.04 -36.12 42.46
C SER A 195 -3.18 -36.97 43.72
N ASP A 196 -2.39 -38.04 43.79
CA ASP A 196 -2.13 -38.73 45.05
C ASP A 196 -1.46 -37.78 46.06
N TRP A 197 -1.62 -38.09 47.35
CA TRP A 197 -0.90 -37.41 48.42
C TRP A 197 0.60 -37.72 48.34
N ALA A 198 1.43 -36.70 48.33
CA ALA A 198 2.88 -36.83 48.22
C ALA A 198 3.60 -35.72 49.01
N PRO A 199 4.92 -35.83 49.27
CA PRO A 199 5.67 -34.76 49.93
C PRO A 199 5.78 -33.47 49.09
N TYR A 200 5.44 -33.51 47.79
CA TYR A 200 5.51 -32.40 46.86
C TYR A 200 4.51 -32.58 45.71
N VAL A 201 4.23 -31.48 45.00
CA VAL A 201 3.53 -31.47 43.72
C VAL A 201 4.36 -30.74 42.68
N ASP A 202 4.29 -31.20 41.43
CA ASP A 202 4.98 -30.60 40.29
C ASP A 202 4.00 -29.77 39.45
N PHE A 203 4.51 -28.70 38.86
CA PHE A 203 3.85 -27.80 37.93
C PHE A 203 4.60 -27.80 36.59
N ASN A 204 3.86 -27.62 35.51
CA ASN A 204 4.42 -27.53 34.17
C ASN A 204 3.77 -26.40 33.37
N CYS A 205 4.18 -26.25 32.11
CA CYS A 205 3.75 -25.14 31.29
C CYS A 205 2.24 -25.04 31.06
N CYS A 206 1.47 -26.13 31.22
CA CYS A 206 0.01 -26.07 31.16
C CYS A 206 -0.59 -25.27 32.33
N ASP A 207 0.13 -25.16 33.44
CA ASP A 207 -0.35 -24.49 34.66
C ASP A 207 -0.11 -22.97 34.63
N VAL A 208 0.68 -22.48 33.67
CA VAL A 208 1.07 -21.07 33.55
C VAL A 208 -0.14 -20.16 33.36
N ASN A 209 -0.16 -19.04 34.08
CA ASN A 209 -1.24 -18.05 34.06
C ASN A 209 -2.61 -18.61 34.48
N GLN A 210 -2.63 -19.77 35.14
CA GLN A 210 -3.81 -20.35 35.78
C GLN A 210 -3.63 -20.38 37.30
N ALA A 211 -4.76 -20.30 38.01
CA ALA A 211 -4.79 -20.54 39.44
C ALA A 211 -4.79 -22.05 39.66
N ALA A 212 -3.77 -22.57 40.33
CA ALA A 212 -3.69 -23.99 40.66
C ALA A 212 -3.99 -24.21 42.15
N THR A 213 -4.97 -25.06 42.43
CA THR A 213 -5.36 -25.41 43.79
C THR A 213 -4.47 -26.53 44.34
N ILE A 214 -3.86 -26.30 45.49
CA ILE A 214 -3.15 -27.32 46.30
C ILE A 214 -3.92 -27.54 47.60
N GLU A 215 -4.00 -28.79 48.03
CA GLU A 215 -4.40 -29.16 49.39
C GLU A 215 -3.20 -29.69 50.17
N LEU A 216 -3.11 -29.30 51.44
CA LEU A 216 -2.20 -29.84 52.44
C LEU A 216 -2.98 -30.80 53.36
N LEU A 217 -2.41 -31.97 53.61
CA LEU A 217 -2.84 -32.95 54.60
C LEU A 217 -1.83 -32.99 55.73
N VAL A 218 -2.32 -32.82 56.95
CA VAL A 218 -1.55 -32.92 58.18
C VAL A 218 -2.01 -34.18 58.90
N ILE A 219 -1.06 -35.06 59.22
CA ILE A 219 -1.31 -36.31 59.96
C ILE A 219 -0.50 -36.23 61.26
N ASP A 220 -1.17 -36.43 62.40
CA ASP A 220 -0.50 -36.49 63.69
C ASP A 220 0.16 -37.86 63.96
N VAL A 221 0.87 -37.97 65.08
CA VAL A 221 1.57 -39.21 65.49
C VAL A 221 0.65 -40.36 65.89
N HIS A 222 -0.66 -40.11 66.03
CA HIS A 222 -1.67 -41.10 66.38
C HIS A 222 -2.63 -41.43 65.22
N GLY A 223 -2.47 -40.76 64.08
CA GLY A 223 -3.21 -40.99 62.84
C GLY A 223 -4.41 -40.07 62.60
N ASN A 224 -4.69 -39.08 63.45
CA ASN A 224 -5.73 -38.10 63.15
C ASN A 224 -5.24 -37.14 62.06
N GLN A 225 -6.20 -36.63 61.27
CA GLN A 225 -5.89 -35.91 60.05
C GLN A 225 -6.75 -34.69 59.87
N ASN A 226 -6.18 -33.65 59.28
CA ASN A 226 -6.92 -32.46 58.86
C ASN A 226 -6.29 -31.86 57.59
N THR A 227 -7.06 -31.07 56.85
CA THR A 227 -6.63 -30.46 55.59
C THR A 227 -6.87 -28.96 55.53
N CYS A 228 -6.05 -28.28 54.73
CA CYS A 228 -6.28 -26.91 54.29
C CYS A 228 -5.92 -26.78 52.81
N TRP A 229 -6.35 -25.70 52.15
CA TRP A 229 -6.09 -25.48 50.72
C TRP A 229 -5.61 -24.06 50.44
N LEU A 230 -4.90 -23.89 49.33
CA LEU A 230 -4.59 -22.60 48.73
C LEU A 230 -4.66 -22.65 47.20
N ASP A 231 -4.89 -21.49 46.60
CA ASP A 231 -4.71 -21.28 45.17
C ASP A 231 -3.42 -20.50 44.95
N LEU A 232 -2.54 -21.00 44.07
CA LEU A 232 -1.30 -20.31 43.73
C LEU A 232 -1.28 -19.94 42.25
N LEU A 233 -0.61 -18.82 41.95
CA LEU A 233 -0.39 -18.36 40.58
C LEU A 233 0.95 -18.87 40.07
N VAL A 234 0.91 -19.69 39.02
CA VAL A 234 2.10 -20.15 38.31
C VAL A 234 2.44 -19.13 37.22
N LYS A 235 3.65 -18.59 37.25
CA LYS A 235 4.13 -17.66 36.22
C LYS A 235 5.26 -18.26 35.40
N ASP A 236 5.27 -17.95 34.13
CA ASP A 236 6.39 -18.22 33.25
C ASP A 236 7.34 -17.02 33.22
N MET A 237 8.61 -17.29 33.51
CA MET A 237 9.70 -16.30 33.49
C MET A 237 10.77 -16.68 32.45
N VAL A 238 10.55 -17.74 31.69
CA VAL A 238 11.40 -18.14 30.57
C VAL A 238 11.17 -17.15 29.45
N ARG A 239 12.26 -16.68 28.83
CA ARG A 239 12.16 -15.78 27.69
C ARG A 239 12.16 -16.60 26.40
N PRO A 240 11.33 -16.23 25.40
CA PRO A 240 11.35 -16.89 24.12
C PRO A 240 12.66 -16.61 23.37
N VAL A 241 12.98 -17.46 22.41
CA VAL A 241 14.11 -17.30 21.47
C VAL A 241 13.58 -16.88 20.11
N CYS A 242 14.15 -15.80 19.57
CA CYS A 242 13.86 -15.26 18.24
C CYS A 242 14.86 -15.80 17.22
N THR A 243 14.39 -16.38 16.11
CA THR A 243 15.23 -16.81 14.97
C THR A 243 14.74 -16.14 13.68
N ALA A 244 15.58 -15.26 13.10
CA ALA A 244 15.27 -14.59 11.84
C ALA A 244 15.59 -15.50 10.65
N PRO A 245 14.96 -15.29 9.47
CA PRO A 245 15.39 -15.95 8.26
C PRO A 245 16.80 -15.49 7.85
N ASN A 246 17.47 -16.30 7.03
CA ASN A 246 18.81 -15.97 6.54
C ASN A 246 18.83 -14.68 5.73
N ALA A 247 19.97 -13.99 5.70
CA ALA A 247 20.16 -12.84 4.83
C ALA A 247 19.95 -13.24 3.36
N VAL A 248 19.32 -12.35 2.60
CA VAL A 248 18.96 -12.58 1.19
C VAL A 248 19.62 -11.52 0.33
N ASN A 249 20.20 -11.94 -0.80
CA ASN A 249 20.62 -11.04 -1.86
C ASN A 249 19.67 -11.27 -3.04
N VAL A 250 19.04 -10.21 -3.52
CA VAL A 250 18.02 -10.25 -4.57
C VAL A 250 18.31 -9.15 -5.59
N SER A 251 18.08 -9.41 -6.87
CA SER A 251 18.14 -8.38 -7.90
C SER A 251 16.83 -7.59 -7.92
N CYS A 252 16.90 -6.28 -8.09
CA CYS A 252 15.68 -5.46 -8.26
C CYS A 252 14.83 -5.85 -9.46
N ASN A 253 15.43 -6.45 -10.50
CA ASN A 253 14.70 -6.98 -11.66
C ASN A 253 13.82 -8.20 -11.33
N THR A 254 14.06 -8.86 -10.19
CA THR A 254 13.26 -10.01 -9.74
C THR A 254 12.18 -9.63 -8.73
N LEU A 255 12.13 -8.36 -8.32
CA LEU A 255 11.12 -7.85 -7.41
C LEU A 255 9.82 -7.59 -8.16
N PRO A 256 8.66 -7.74 -7.49
CA PRO A 256 7.38 -7.41 -8.09
C PRO A 256 7.28 -5.89 -8.35
N ALA A 257 6.51 -5.51 -9.38
CA ALA A 257 6.36 -4.10 -9.77
C ALA A 257 5.77 -3.19 -8.67
N ASN A 258 5.03 -3.77 -7.71
CA ASN A 258 4.49 -3.08 -6.53
C ASN A 258 5.28 -3.38 -5.25
N PHE A 259 6.58 -3.63 -5.37
CA PHE A 259 7.44 -3.84 -4.21
C PHE A 259 7.45 -2.59 -3.31
N ASP A 260 7.06 -2.77 -2.05
CA ASP A 260 7.10 -1.75 -1.00
C ASP A 260 8.02 -2.26 0.13
N PRO A 261 9.22 -1.65 0.30
CA PRO A 261 10.17 -2.08 1.32
C PRO A 261 9.71 -1.79 2.75
N TYR A 262 8.56 -1.12 2.94
CA TYR A 262 7.95 -0.86 4.25
C TYR A 262 6.77 -1.80 4.56
N ASP A 263 6.27 -2.57 3.59
CA ASP A 263 5.20 -3.55 3.79
C ASP A 263 5.76 -4.85 4.36
N THR A 264 5.64 -5.02 5.67
CA THR A 264 6.12 -6.22 6.38
C THR A 264 5.47 -7.52 5.88
N ASN A 265 4.21 -7.49 5.44
CA ASN A 265 3.56 -8.71 4.91
C ASN A 265 4.17 -9.13 3.58
N GLN A 266 4.46 -8.16 2.72
CA GLN A 266 5.13 -8.43 1.45
C GLN A 266 6.56 -8.92 1.69
N LEU A 267 7.31 -8.30 2.60
CA LEU A 267 8.66 -8.73 2.98
C LEU A 267 8.68 -10.17 3.54
N GLN A 268 7.70 -10.54 4.36
CA GLN A 268 7.58 -11.91 4.87
C GLN A 268 7.30 -12.92 3.75
N THR A 269 6.45 -12.54 2.79
CA THR A 269 6.11 -13.40 1.65
C THR A 269 7.31 -13.59 0.72
N LEU A 270 8.10 -12.54 0.47
CA LEU A 270 9.24 -12.57 -0.45
C LEU A 270 10.50 -13.18 0.19
N PHE A 271 10.78 -12.86 1.46
CA PHE A 271 12.07 -13.12 2.10
C PHE A 271 11.97 -14.01 3.34
N GLY A 272 10.78 -14.52 3.64
CA GLY A 272 10.51 -15.42 4.77
C GLY A 272 10.10 -14.67 6.05
N ALA A 273 9.46 -15.42 6.95
CA ALA A 273 9.04 -14.94 8.26
C ALA A 273 9.96 -15.46 9.37
N ALA A 274 10.21 -14.63 10.39
CA ALA A 274 10.94 -15.06 11.58
C ALA A 274 10.13 -16.09 12.38
N THR A 275 10.83 -16.96 13.09
CA THR A 275 10.23 -17.94 13.99
C THR A 275 10.57 -17.63 15.43
N ALA A 276 9.67 -18.01 16.33
CA ALA A 276 9.83 -17.86 17.76
C ALA A 276 9.53 -19.19 18.43
N GLN A 277 10.35 -19.55 19.42
CA GLN A 277 10.17 -20.75 20.22
C GLN A 277 10.32 -20.41 21.69
N ASP A 278 9.44 -20.97 22.51
CA ASP A 278 9.51 -20.85 23.96
C ASP A 278 9.45 -22.23 24.63
N GLY A 279 10.02 -22.32 25.83
CA GLY A 279 10.02 -23.56 26.62
C GLY A 279 8.64 -23.94 27.16
N CYS A 280 7.72 -22.98 27.27
CA CYS A 280 6.37 -23.13 27.79
C CYS A 280 5.26 -22.87 26.78
N GLY A 281 5.56 -23.01 25.49
CA GLY A 281 4.54 -23.14 24.45
C GLY A 281 4.91 -22.41 23.17
N SER A 282 3.88 -21.93 22.49
CA SER A 282 4.07 -21.16 21.27
C SER A 282 4.49 -19.74 21.60
N ALA A 283 5.50 -19.24 20.90
CA ALA A 283 5.82 -17.82 20.87
C ALA A 283 5.61 -17.29 19.45
N ILE A 284 5.39 -15.99 19.33
CA ILE A 284 5.26 -15.31 18.03
C ILE A 284 6.43 -14.35 17.84
N ALA A 285 6.92 -14.24 16.61
CA ALA A 285 7.90 -13.21 16.25
C ALA A 285 7.14 -11.99 15.72
N VAL A 286 7.29 -10.86 16.37
CA VAL A 286 6.74 -9.57 15.96
C VAL A 286 7.82 -8.82 15.19
N GLU A 287 7.47 -8.34 13.99
CA GLU A 287 8.36 -7.54 13.15
C GLU A 287 8.19 -6.05 13.46
N GLU A 288 9.31 -5.38 13.75
CA GLU A 288 9.37 -3.93 13.87
C GLU A 288 9.43 -3.27 12.48
N PRO A 289 9.06 -1.97 12.35
CA PRO A 289 9.20 -1.26 11.10
C PRO A 289 10.63 -1.41 10.53
N PRO A 290 10.78 -1.82 9.26
CA PRO A 290 12.09 -2.09 8.69
C PRO A 290 12.90 -0.80 8.52
N VAL A 291 14.22 -0.91 8.66
CA VAL A 291 15.14 0.18 8.34
C VAL A 291 15.52 0.06 6.87
N VAL A 292 15.01 0.97 6.05
CA VAL A 292 15.19 0.98 4.59
C VAL A 292 16.29 1.96 4.22
N ASN A 293 17.40 1.44 3.68
CA ASN A 293 18.54 2.19 3.17
C ASN A 293 18.71 1.91 1.67
N LEU A 294 17.75 2.37 0.88
CA LEU A 294 17.78 2.30 -0.59
C LEU A 294 18.15 3.66 -1.16
N ASP A 295 18.91 3.66 -2.25
CA ASP A 295 19.19 4.85 -3.04
C ASP A 295 17.98 5.22 -3.94
N GLN A 296 18.14 6.27 -4.75
CA GLN A 296 17.09 6.72 -5.68
C GLN A 296 16.83 5.73 -6.83
N CYS A 297 17.72 4.76 -7.01
CA CYS A 297 17.64 3.70 -8.02
C CYS A 297 16.97 2.43 -7.46
N GLY A 298 16.66 2.40 -6.16
CA GLY A 298 16.05 1.26 -5.49
C GLY A 298 17.06 0.17 -5.09
N SER A 299 18.36 0.44 -5.19
CA SER A 299 19.43 -0.46 -4.77
C SER A 299 19.86 -0.14 -3.34
N GLY A 300 20.31 -1.15 -2.57
CA GLY A 300 20.78 -0.95 -1.20
C GLY A 300 20.34 -2.06 -0.26
N THR A 301 19.96 -1.71 0.98
CA THR A 301 19.63 -2.69 2.02
C THR A 301 18.32 -2.39 2.74
N VAL A 302 17.60 -3.44 3.09
CA VAL A 302 16.47 -3.41 4.02
C VAL A 302 16.82 -4.28 5.22
N ILE A 303 16.89 -3.67 6.41
CA ILE A 303 17.18 -4.37 7.66
C ILE A 303 15.86 -4.60 8.39
N ARG A 304 15.49 -5.86 8.52
CA ARG A 304 14.29 -6.32 9.23
C ARG A 304 14.68 -6.77 10.63
N THR A 305 13.95 -6.29 11.63
CA THR A 305 14.22 -6.61 13.05
C THR A 305 12.98 -7.24 13.66
N PHE A 306 13.18 -8.32 14.40
CA PHE A 306 12.11 -9.07 15.03
C PHE A 306 12.36 -9.24 16.53
N GLN A 307 11.29 -9.20 17.31
CA GLN A 307 11.25 -9.48 18.74
C GLN A 307 10.28 -10.63 18.96
N ALA A 308 10.70 -11.70 19.65
CA ALA A 308 9.78 -12.77 20.01
C ALA A 308 9.03 -12.44 21.30
N VAL A 309 7.73 -12.78 21.34
CA VAL A 309 6.82 -12.60 22.47
C VAL A 309 6.13 -13.94 22.74
N ASP A 310 6.19 -14.43 23.97
CA ASP A 310 5.49 -15.65 24.38
C ASP A 310 4.04 -15.37 24.83
N LEU A 311 3.31 -16.42 25.21
CA LEU A 311 1.93 -16.32 25.71
C LEU A 311 1.82 -15.61 27.07
N SER A 312 2.91 -15.52 27.82
CA SER A 312 2.99 -14.87 29.13
C SER A 312 3.43 -13.40 29.03
N GLY A 313 3.75 -12.93 27.82
CA GLY A 313 4.20 -11.59 27.54
C GLY A 313 5.70 -11.36 27.77
N ASN A 314 6.51 -12.41 27.97
CA ASN A 314 7.96 -12.24 28.04
C ASN A 314 8.53 -11.96 26.65
N LEU A 315 9.52 -11.06 26.61
CA LEU A 315 10.22 -10.68 25.39
C LEU A 315 11.54 -11.43 25.26
N SER A 316 11.91 -11.79 24.03
CA SER A 316 13.22 -12.41 23.77
C SER A 316 14.37 -11.51 24.19
N GLN A 317 15.44 -12.12 24.69
CA GLN A 317 16.65 -11.37 25.05
C GLN A 317 17.38 -10.82 23.82
N ASN A 318 17.38 -11.57 22.73
CA ASN A 318 17.92 -11.12 21.45
C ASN A 318 16.82 -10.48 20.60
N LEU A 319 17.18 -9.41 19.91
CA LEU A 319 16.51 -8.98 18.70
C LEU A 319 17.13 -9.78 17.56
N CYS A 320 16.33 -10.57 16.84
CA CYS A 320 16.83 -11.28 15.67
C CYS A 320 16.63 -10.43 14.42
N THR A 321 17.60 -10.43 13.52
CA THR A 321 17.63 -9.51 12.38
C THR A 321 17.87 -10.26 11.08
N GLN A 322 17.19 -9.85 10.02
CA GLN A 322 17.48 -10.26 8.64
C GLN A 322 17.91 -9.05 7.83
N GLN A 323 19.01 -9.18 7.09
CA GLN A 323 19.41 -8.21 6.08
C GLN A 323 18.98 -8.69 4.69
N VAL A 324 18.22 -7.87 3.98
CA VAL A 324 17.92 -8.06 2.56
C VAL A 324 18.73 -7.05 1.77
N THR A 325 19.59 -7.53 0.88
CA THR A 325 20.41 -6.70 -0.01
C THR A 325 19.78 -6.71 -1.40
N ILE A 326 19.32 -5.55 -1.87
CA ILE A 326 18.78 -5.36 -3.21
C ILE A 326 19.94 -4.91 -4.10
N GLN A 327 20.31 -5.77 -5.04
CA GLN A 327 21.40 -5.54 -5.97
C GLN A 327 20.90 -4.78 -7.20
N GLU A 328 21.70 -3.81 -7.63
CA GLU A 328 21.45 -3.05 -8.86
C GLU A 328 21.54 -3.96 -10.08
N GLU A 329 20.53 -3.87 -10.93
CA GLU A 329 20.48 -4.53 -12.23
C GLU A 329 19.61 -3.72 -13.18
N PHE A 330 20.11 -3.46 -14.39
CA PHE A 330 19.43 -2.64 -15.40
C PHE A 330 18.65 -3.51 -16.38
N ASN A 331 17.34 -3.26 -16.51
CA ASN A 331 16.48 -3.94 -17.46
C ASN A 331 15.34 -3.02 -17.90
N TYR A 332 15.43 -2.44 -19.09
CA TYR A 332 14.45 -1.50 -19.60
C TYR A 332 14.34 -1.58 -21.13
N GLU A 333 13.23 -1.09 -21.64
CA GLU A 333 12.93 -1.02 -23.06
C GLU A 333 12.54 0.41 -23.43
N ILE A 334 13.01 0.88 -24.58
CA ILE A 334 12.69 2.19 -25.14
C ILE A 334 12.25 1.97 -26.59
N LYS A 335 11.05 2.43 -26.94
CA LYS A 335 10.55 2.46 -28.32
C LYS A 335 10.67 3.89 -28.84
N PHE A 336 11.56 4.10 -29.81
CA PHE A 336 11.63 5.33 -30.58
C PHE A 336 10.64 5.29 -31.75
N PRO A 337 9.87 6.37 -31.97
CA PRO A 337 8.84 6.39 -33.01
C PRO A 337 9.45 6.61 -34.39
N LYS A 338 8.85 5.98 -35.41
CA LYS A 338 9.14 6.28 -36.81
C LYS A 338 8.82 7.72 -37.21
N ASP A 339 9.29 8.14 -38.38
CA ASP A 339 8.92 9.43 -38.97
C ASP A 339 7.41 9.55 -39.19
N PHE A 340 6.96 10.80 -39.22
CA PHE A 340 5.56 11.12 -39.47
C PHE A 340 5.44 12.10 -40.62
N THR A 341 4.47 11.88 -41.50
CA THR A 341 4.17 12.80 -42.59
C THR A 341 2.67 13.06 -42.61
N THR A 342 2.28 14.32 -42.72
CA THR A 342 0.88 14.72 -42.83
C THR A 342 0.71 15.85 -43.85
N ASN A 343 -0.51 15.95 -44.40
CA ASN A 343 -0.89 17.02 -45.31
C ASN A 343 -1.75 18.02 -44.55
N CYS A 344 -1.31 19.28 -44.48
CA CYS A 344 -2.12 20.43 -44.07
C CYS A 344 -2.94 20.28 -42.79
N THR A 345 -2.36 19.59 -41.81
CA THR A 345 -2.95 19.41 -40.48
C THR A 345 -1.87 19.54 -39.42
N VAL A 346 -2.30 19.86 -38.20
CA VAL A 346 -1.39 19.88 -37.06
C VAL A 346 -0.79 18.48 -36.89
N PRO A 347 0.55 18.33 -36.99
CA PRO A 347 1.16 17.01 -36.91
C PRO A 347 0.98 16.42 -35.52
N SER A 348 0.49 15.18 -35.45
CA SER A 348 0.32 14.40 -34.23
C SER A 348 1.08 13.06 -34.32
N PRO A 349 2.43 13.10 -34.37
CA PRO A 349 3.25 11.90 -34.43
C PRO A 349 3.22 11.13 -33.11
N ASP A 350 3.52 9.83 -33.18
CA ASP A 350 3.84 9.03 -32.00
C ASP A 350 5.09 9.58 -31.28
N THR A 351 5.16 9.34 -29.97
CA THR A 351 6.28 9.74 -29.12
C THR A 351 7.03 8.53 -28.58
N VAL A 352 8.15 8.78 -27.90
CA VAL A 352 8.94 7.73 -27.27
C VAL A 352 8.14 7.06 -26.14
N ILE A 353 8.17 5.73 -26.10
CA ILE A 353 7.56 4.93 -25.04
C ILE A 353 8.69 4.18 -24.34
N TYR A 354 8.65 4.05 -23.02
CA TYR A 354 9.64 3.26 -22.30
C TYR A 354 9.00 2.46 -21.16
N THR A 355 9.63 1.34 -20.82
CA THR A 355 9.23 0.47 -19.69
C THR A 355 10.48 0.08 -18.91
N SER A 356 10.41 0.19 -17.58
CA SER A 356 11.46 -0.21 -16.64
C SER A 356 11.06 -1.48 -15.90
N PHE A 357 11.99 -2.42 -15.78
CA PHE A 357 11.81 -3.67 -15.04
C PHE A 357 12.84 -3.85 -13.92
N GLY A 358 14.00 -3.19 -14.01
CA GLY A 358 15.05 -3.21 -12.99
C GLY A 358 15.14 -1.92 -12.17
N CYS A 359 16.34 -1.65 -11.66
CA CYS A 359 16.70 -0.44 -10.91
C CYS A 359 16.89 0.76 -11.85
N ASP A 360 15.89 1.04 -12.67
CA ASP A 360 15.99 1.96 -13.80
C ASP A 360 15.20 3.24 -13.53
N LEU A 361 15.88 4.38 -13.60
CA LEU A 361 15.25 5.69 -13.46
C LEU A 361 15.37 6.45 -14.78
N LEU A 362 14.44 6.19 -15.70
CA LEU A 362 14.43 6.81 -17.02
C LEU A 362 13.79 8.20 -17.02
N SER A 363 14.39 9.11 -17.77
CA SER A 363 13.87 10.44 -18.06
C SER A 363 14.04 10.75 -19.54
N VAL A 364 13.10 11.52 -20.11
CA VAL A 364 13.07 11.86 -21.53
C VAL A 364 13.14 13.37 -21.70
N SER A 365 14.07 13.83 -22.53
CA SER A 365 14.11 15.20 -23.04
C SER A 365 13.73 15.20 -24.52
N VAL A 366 12.86 16.12 -24.91
CA VAL A 366 12.43 16.31 -26.31
C VAL A 366 12.77 17.73 -26.75
N THR A 367 13.38 17.88 -27.92
CA THR A 367 13.71 19.20 -28.49
C THR A 367 13.38 19.21 -29.98
N ASP A 368 12.64 20.23 -30.41
CA ASP A 368 12.19 20.38 -31.79
C ASP A 368 12.99 21.48 -32.50
N GLU A 369 13.54 21.17 -33.65
CA GLU A 369 14.14 22.13 -34.58
C GLU A 369 13.29 22.20 -35.85
N VAL A 370 12.78 23.40 -36.18
CA VAL A 370 11.89 23.60 -37.34
C VAL A 370 12.67 24.22 -38.49
N PHE A 371 12.58 23.61 -39.66
CA PHE A 371 13.17 24.10 -40.91
C PHE A 371 12.06 24.34 -41.93
N THR A 372 11.99 25.56 -42.45
CA THR A 372 11.12 25.92 -43.58
C THR A 372 11.94 25.86 -44.88
N PRO A 373 11.35 25.46 -46.01
CA PRO A 373 12.00 25.60 -47.31
C PRO A 373 12.32 27.08 -47.59
N LEU A 374 13.34 27.33 -48.40
CA LEU A 374 13.54 28.65 -49.00
C LEU A 374 12.39 28.91 -49.98
N ALA A 375 11.94 30.16 -50.10
CA ALA A 375 10.97 30.57 -51.12
C ALA A 375 11.46 30.11 -52.52
N GLY A 376 10.61 29.39 -53.26
CA GLY A 376 10.97 28.74 -54.54
C GLY A 376 11.59 27.34 -54.43
N GLY A 377 11.45 26.66 -53.29
CA GLY A 377 11.85 25.26 -53.13
C GLY A 377 11.05 24.32 -54.04
N THR A 378 11.71 23.31 -54.62
CA THR A 378 11.10 22.36 -55.57
C THR A 378 10.35 21.19 -54.93
N GLY A 379 10.23 21.15 -53.60
CA GLY A 379 9.58 20.07 -52.84
C GLY A 379 8.22 20.50 -52.29
N PRO A 380 7.29 19.56 -52.04
CA PRO A 380 5.95 19.84 -51.50
C PRO A 380 5.94 20.06 -49.97
N GLU A 381 7.10 20.23 -49.33
CA GLU A 381 7.21 20.25 -47.87
C GLU A 381 7.13 21.68 -47.30
N CYS A 382 6.04 22.01 -46.61
CA CYS A 382 5.84 23.27 -45.91
C CYS A 382 6.91 23.57 -44.88
N TYR A 383 7.22 22.58 -44.05
CA TYR A 383 8.29 22.64 -43.06
C TYR A 383 8.59 21.23 -42.57
N LYS A 384 9.80 21.06 -42.03
CA LYS A 384 10.27 19.84 -41.39
C LYS A 384 10.56 20.14 -39.93
N ILE A 385 10.11 19.26 -39.04
CA ILE A 385 10.48 19.29 -37.63
C ILE A 385 11.45 18.13 -37.41
N PHE A 386 12.66 18.45 -36.96
CA PHE A 386 13.64 17.50 -36.47
C PHE A 386 13.44 17.40 -34.96
N ARG A 387 12.73 16.36 -34.52
CA ARG A 387 12.44 16.12 -33.12
C ARG A 387 13.49 15.19 -32.54
N LYS A 388 14.35 15.73 -31.68
CA LYS A 388 15.38 14.99 -30.97
C LYS A 388 14.86 14.49 -29.63
N TYR A 389 14.90 13.18 -29.44
CA TYR A 389 14.68 12.51 -28.17
C TYR A 389 16.02 12.18 -27.53
N ARG A 390 16.17 12.53 -26.25
CA ARG A 390 17.27 12.05 -25.40
C ARG A 390 16.66 11.30 -24.21
N VAL A 391 17.02 10.04 -24.04
CA VAL A 391 16.52 9.20 -22.95
C VAL A 391 17.69 8.87 -22.03
N LEU A 392 17.59 9.30 -20.78
CA LEU A 392 18.62 9.15 -19.76
C LEU A 392 18.11 8.23 -18.65
N ASN A 393 18.82 7.13 -18.39
CA ASN A 393 18.72 6.36 -17.17
C ASN A 393 19.73 6.90 -16.15
N TRP A 394 19.22 7.58 -15.11
CA TRP A 394 20.03 8.20 -14.06
C TRP A 394 20.89 7.21 -13.27
N CYS A 395 20.48 5.94 -13.25
CA CYS A 395 21.15 4.88 -12.49
C CYS A 395 22.27 4.21 -13.28
N GLU A 396 22.21 4.25 -14.61
CA GLU A 396 23.24 3.65 -15.47
C GLU A 396 24.26 4.68 -16.00
N TYR A 397 23.88 5.96 -16.11
CA TYR A 397 24.72 6.98 -16.73
C TYR A 397 25.91 7.42 -15.88
N ASP A 398 27.10 7.43 -16.47
CA ASP A 398 28.36 7.80 -15.80
C ASP A 398 28.55 9.32 -15.64
N GLY A 399 27.65 10.14 -16.20
CA GLY A 399 27.69 11.60 -16.13
C GLY A 399 28.61 12.27 -17.15
N ILE A 400 29.35 11.52 -17.98
CA ILE A 400 30.42 12.05 -18.83
C ILE A 400 30.34 11.53 -20.26
N SER A 401 29.92 10.28 -20.47
CA SER A 401 29.88 9.65 -21.79
C SER A 401 28.87 10.33 -22.71
N ASP A 402 29.17 10.36 -24.00
CA ASP A 402 28.24 10.84 -25.02
C ASP A 402 27.04 9.89 -25.17
N ALA A 403 25.91 10.42 -25.64
CA ALA A 403 24.72 9.62 -25.90
C ALA A 403 24.99 8.57 -26.99
N VAL A 404 24.48 7.36 -26.80
CA VAL A 404 24.42 6.37 -27.88
C VAL A 404 23.34 6.80 -28.87
N VAL A 405 23.77 7.13 -30.09
CA VAL A 405 22.86 7.51 -31.18
C VAL A 405 22.24 6.27 -31.80
N ILE A 406 20.92 6.24 -31.85
CA ILE A 406 20.13 5.21 -32.54
C ILE A 406 19.86 5.67 -33.97
N GLY A 407 20.19 4.82 -34.93
CA GLY A 407 20.02 5.08 -36.34
C GLY A 407 18.55 5.10 -36.74
N ARG A 408 18.24 5.86 -37.78
CA ARG A 408 16.90 5.88 -38.41
C ARG A 408 16.73 4.81 -39.48
N ASN A 409 17.76 4.04 -39.78
CA ASN A 409 17.79 3.01 -40.81
C ASN A 409 18.65 1.86 -40.28
N GLU A 410 18.13 1.17 -39.26
CA GLU A 410 18.85 0.07 -38.59
C GLU A 410 18.77 -1.24 -39.41
N ASP A 411 17.78 -1.39 -40.28
CA ASP A 411 17.60 -2.55 -41.18
C ASP A 411 18.35 -2.41 -42.52
N CYS A 412 18.85 -1.23 -42.84
CA CYS A 412 19.72 -0.96 -43.99
C CYS A 412 19.08 -1.17 -45.37
N ASP A 413 17.78 -0.91 -45.50
CA ASP A 413 17.06 -1.06 -46.77
C ASP A 413 17.16 0.19 -47.69
N GLY A 414 17.64 1.30 -47.13
CA GLY A 414 17.82 2.58 -47.84
C GLY A 414 16.67 3.55 -47.65
N ILE A 415 15.62 3.15 -46.93
CA ILE A 415 14.54 3.98 -46.43
C ILE A 415 14.91 4.36 -44.99
N THR A 416 14.62 5.59 -44.58
CA THR A 416 14.97 6.06 -43.22
C THR A 416 13.72 6.48 -42.49
N GLY A 417 13.60 6.08 -41.23
CA GLY A 417 12.53 6.47 -40.32
C GLY A 417 11.19 5.86 -40.68
N ASP A 418 11.15 4.76 -41.42
CA ASP A 418 9.92 4.09 -41.84
C ASP A 418 9.34 3.13 -40.78
N GLU A 419 10.16 2.77 -39.79
CA GLU A 419 9.79 1.89 -38.70
C GLU A 419 10.21 2.39 -37.32
N ASP A 420 9.50 1.88 -36.31
CA ASP A 420 9.85 2.14 -34.92
C ASP A 420 11.11 1.34 -34.58
N VAL A 421 11.97 1.92 -33.75
CA VAL A 421 13.22 1.27 -33.33
C VAL A 421 13.19 1.08 -31.83
N TRP A 422 13.47 -0.15 -31.39
CA TRP A 422 13.53 -0.49 -29.99
C TRP A 422 14.97 -0.56 -29.50
N VAL A 423 15.22 0.05 -28.35
CA VAL A 423 16.40 -0.22 -27.54
C VAL A 423 15.96 -1.12 -26.40
N VAL A 424 16.56 -2.30 -26.34
CA VAL A 424 16.24 -3.32 -25.34
C VAL A 424 17.47 -3.53 -24.47
N ARG A 425 17.45 -3.01 -23.24
CA ARG A 425 18.49 -3.23 -22.23
C ARG A 425 18.07 -4.41 -21.35
N ARG A 426 18.89 -5.45 -21.32
CA ARG A 426 18.77 -6.62 -20.43
C ARG A 426 20.00 -6.71 -19.53
N PRO A 427 19.97 -7.46 -18.42
CA PRO A 427 21.14 -7.58 -17.55
C PRO A 427 22.42 -8.06 -18.26
N ASN A 428 22.28 -8.91 -19.28
CA ASN A 428 23.38 -9.52 -20.03
C ASN A 428 23.78 -8.79 -21.31
N GLY A 429 23.14 -7.67 -21.67
CA GLY A 429 23.48 -6.91 -22.87
C GLY A 429 22.41 -5.92 -23.30
N SER A 430 22.72 -5.11 -24.31
CA SER A 430 21.77 -4.17 -24.91
C SER A 430 21.69 -4.40 -26.42
N PHE A 431 20.48 -4.27 -26.94
CA PHE A 431 20.13 -4.60 -28.31
C PHE A 431 19.38 -3.45 -28.95
N VAL A 432 19.67 -3.18 -30.22
CA VAL A 432 18.81 -2.38 -31.08
C VAL A 432 18.01 -3.35 -31.93
N ASP A 433 16.70 -3.22 -31.90
CA ASP A 433 15.77 -4.25 -32.34
C ASP A 433 14.57 -3.61 -33.05
N ARG A 434 13.89 -4.42 -33.87
CA ARG A 434 12.66 -4.07 -34.57
C ARG A 434 11.44 -4.17 -33.66
N ASP A 435 11.48 -5.11 -32.73
CA ASP A 435 10.49 -5.21 -31.67
C ASP A 435 11.16 -5.22 -30.30
N ASN A 436 10.42 -5.54 -29.25
CA ASN A 436 10.94 -5.48 -27.89
C ASN A 436 11.52 -6.82 -27.39
N ASN A 437 11.75 -7.79 -28.27
CA ASN A 437 12.14 -9.14 -27.92
C ASN A 437 13.33 -9.67 -28.74
N PRO A 438 14.56 -9.47 -28.25
CA PRO A 438 15.78 -9.88 -28.95
C PRO A 438 15.98 -11.41 -29.04
N ASN A 439 15.10 -12.21 -28.41
CA ASN A 439 15.18 -13.66 -28.38
C ASN A 439 14.16 -14.34 -29.31
N ASN A 440 13.50 -13.59 -30.19
CA ASN A 440 12.58 -14.12 -31.18
C ASN A 440 13.26 -14.20 -32.58
N ASN A 441 12.45 -14.36 -33.64
CA ASN A 441 12.93 -14.45 -35.02
C ASN A 441 12.69 -13.15 -35.82
N ILE A 442 12.48 -12.02 -35.15
CA ILE A 442 12.17 -10.73 -35.74
C ILE A 442 13.20 -9.73 -35.22
N PRO A 443 14.04 -9.16 -36.07
CA PRO A 443 14.22 -9.47 -37.49
C PRO A 443 14.79 -10.88 -37.74
N ALA A 444 14.51 -11.42 -38.93
CA ALA A 444 15.14 -12.67 -39.36
C ALA A 444 16.65 -12.47 -39.54
N PHE A 445 17.43 -13.54 -39.36
CA PHE A 445 18.86 -13.52 -39.70
C PHE A 445 19.05 -13.04 -41.15
N GLY A 446 19.95 -12.09 -41.36
CA GLY A 446 20.24 -11.63 -42.70
C GLY A 446 19.28 -10.59 -43.27
N ALA A 447 18.26 -10.16 -42.53
CA ALA A 447 17.32 -9.12 -42.97
C ALA A 447 18.02 -7.78 -43.22
N LYS A 448 18.97 -7.43 -42.35
CA LYS A 448 19.88 -6.31 -42.52
C LYS A 448 21.03 -6.68 -43.43
N GLY A 449 21.11 -6.00 -44.57
CA GLY A 449 22.23 -6.11 -45.50
C GLY A 449 23.52 -5.49 -44.93
N THR A 450 24.65 -5.78 -45.56
CA THR A 450 25.96 -5.22 -45.15
C THR A 450 26.16 -3.75 -45.54
N GLY A 451 25.14 -3.07 -46.05
CA GLY A 451 25.24 -1.73 -46.64
C GLY A 451 25.57 -0.61 -45.65
N CYS A 452 25.34 -0.82 -44.35
CA CYS A 452 25.38 0.25 -43.34
C CYS A 452 26.68 0.24 -42.56
N ASP A 453 27.06 -0.91 -42.02
CA ASP A 453 28.24 -1.07 -41.17
C ASP A 453 29.12 -2.26 -41.58
N GLY A 454 28.89 -2.84 -42.76
CA GLY A 454 29.62 -4.00 -43.25
C GLY A 454 29.23 -5.34 -42.61
N THR A 455 28.25 -5.36 -41.70
CA THR A 455 27.79 -6.56 -41.00
C THR A 455 26.32 -6.85 -41.28
N THR A 456 25.94 -8.12 -41.21
CA THR A 456 24.55 -8.55 -41.25
C THR A 456 24.02 -8.77 -39.84
N ASN A 457 22.70 -8.63 -39.64
CA ASN A 457 22.12 -8.82 -38.32
C ASN A 457 22.00 -10.31 -37.94
N PRO A 458 22.15 -10.64 -36.65
CA PRO A 458 21.78 -11.94 -36.11
C PRO A 458 20.25 -12.11 -36.06
N THR A 459 19.76 -13.32 -35.77
CA THR A 459 18.33 -13.56 -35.54
C THR A 459 17.86 -12.78 -34.31
N GLY A 460 16.73 -12.07 -34.43
CA GLY A 460 16.00 -11.47 -33.31
C GLY A 460 16.34 -10.02 -33.00
N TYR A 461 17.41 -9.43 -33.55
CA TYR A 461 17.73 -8.01 -33.34
C TYR A 461 18.63 -7.49 -34.45
N TRP A 462 18.75 -6.16 -34.61
CA TRP A 462 19.59 -5.53 -35.65
C TRP A 462 21.07 -5.56 -35.31
N ARG A 463 21.41 -5.14 -34.08
CA ARG A 463 22.80 -5.16 -33.56
C ARG A 463 22.83 -5.10 -32.04
N THR A 464 23.94 -5.54 -31.45
CA THR A 464 24.23 -5.26 -30.05
C THR A 464 24.83 -3.86 -29.89
N VAL A 465 24.67 -3.29 -28.70
CA VAL A 465 25.22 -1.98 -28.35
C VAL A 465 25.61 -1.95 -26.88
N SER A 466 26.72 -1.26 -26.58
CA SER A 466 27.09 -0.99 -25.19
C SER A 466 26.24 0.15 -24.68
N SER A 467 25.49 -0.09 -23.61
CA SER A 467 24.76 0.99 -22.95
C SER A 467 25.73 1.83 -22.14
N VAL A 468 25.54 3.14 -22.20
CA VAL A 468 26.08 4.08 -21.22
C VAL A 468 24.96 4.71 -20.40
N GLY A 469 23.71 4.26 -20.54
CA GLY A 469 22.55 4.85 -19.85
C GLY A 469 22.00 6.13 -20.49
N LEU A 470 22.57 6.60 -21.61
CA LEU A 470 22.08 7.77 -22.33
C LEU A 470 21.91 7.46 -23.82
N TRP A 471 20.70 7.66 -24.34
CA TRP A 471 20.30 7.33 -25.71
C TRP A 471 19.81 8.58 -26.45
N GLU A 472 20.10 8.69 -27.74
CA GLU A 472 19.63 9.77 -28.60
C GLU A 472 19.01 9.22 -29.89
N TYR A 473 17.86 9.77 -30.29
CA TYR A 473 17.19 9.46 -31.56
C TYR A 473 16.57 10.73 -32.14
N THR A 474 16.56 10.86 -33.47
CA THR A 474 15.91 11.99 -34.15
C THR A 474 14.79 11.49 -35.04
N GLN A 475 13.57 11.91 -34.76
CA GLN A 475 12.40 11.70 -35.61
C GLN A 475 12.27 12.88 -36.59
N ILE A 476 11.98 12.61 -37.86
CA ILE A 476 11.65 13.67 -38.82
C ILE A 476 10.14 13.70 -39.04
N ILE A 477 9.55 14.86 -38.82
CA ILE A 477 8.13 15.11 -39.06
C ILE A 477 8.01 16.08 -40.23
N LYS A 478 7.26 15.67 -41.26
CA LYS A 478 7.04 16.48 -42.47
C LYS A 478 5.59 16.92 -42.53
N VAL A 479 5.39 18.21 -42.71
CA VAL A 479 4.08 18.76 -43.10
C VAL A 479 4.19 19.16 -44.56
N MET A 480 3.31 18.61 -45.39
CA MET A 480 3.32 18.82 -46.83
C MET A 480 2.07 19.57 -47.27
N ASP A 481 2.21 20.25 -48.41
CA ASP A 481 1.12 20.77 -49.21
C ASP A 481 1.32 20.34 -50.66
N THR A 482 0.28 19.73 -51.23
CA THR A 482 0.28 19.24 -52.61
C THR A 482 -0.78 19.91 -53.47
N ILE A 483 -1.56 20.85 -52.92
CA ILE A 483 -2.67 21.50 -53.62
C ILE A 483 -2.28 22.97 -53.84
N PRO A 484 -2.07 23.40 -55.11
CA PRO A 484 -1.82 24.80 -55.38
C PRO A 484 -2.99 25.70 -54.98
N PRO A 485 -2.72 26.96 -54.56
CA PRO A 485 -3.77 27.93 -54.25
C PRO A 485 -4.72 28.11 -55.44
N GLN A 486 -5.96 28.55 -55.18
CA GLN A 486 -6.96 28.79 -56.23
C GLN A 486 -7.37 30.26 -56.25
N VAL A 487 -7.22 30.91 -57.40
CA VAL A 487 -7.68 32.29 -57.60
C VAL A 487 -9.10 32.28 -58.16
N SER A 488 -10.03 32.93 -57.47
CA SER A 488 -11.43 33.05 -57.86
C SER A 488 -11.84 34.51 -57.97
N PHE A 489 -12.51 34.85 -59.07
CA PHE A 489 -12.93 36.21 -59.39
C PHE A 489 -14.25 36.18 -60.16
N THR A 490 -14.90 37.33 -60.26
CA THR A 490 -16.04 37.56 -61.16
C THR A 490 -15.65 38.71 -62.08
N ALA A 491 -15.82 38.52 -63.39
CA ALA A 491 -15.53 39.57 -64.36
C ALA A 491 -16.44 40.79 -64.09
N PRO A 492 -15.87 41.98 -63.86
CA PRO A 492 -16.63 43.21 -63.65
C PRO A 492 -17.22 43.69 -64.97
N ASP A 493 -18.24 44.54 -64.89
CA ASP A 493 -18.64 45.38 -66.02
C ASP A 493 -17.50 46.34 -66.39
N ALA A 494 -17.56 46.94 -67.58
CA ALA A 494 -16.55 47.92 -68.03
C ALA A 494 -16.43 49.09 -67.04
N PHE A 495 -15.18 49.47 -66.73
CA PHE A 495 -14.87 50.62 -65.88
C PHE A 495 -14.93 51.90 -66.72
N CYS A 496 -15.60 52.94 -66.21
CA CYS A 496 -15.68 54.20 -66.92
C CYS A 496 -14.44 55.08 -66.72
N SER A 497 -13.89 55.59 -67.81
CA SER A 497 -13.00 56.75 -67.82
C SER A 497 -13.82 58.03 -67.94
N TYR A 498 -13.48 59.03 -67.12
CA TYR A 498 -14.02 60.38 -67.18
C TYR A 498 -12.90 61.44 -67.32
N ASP A 499 -11.66 61.02 -67.58
CA ASP A 499 -10.51 61.93 -67.73
C ASP A 499 -10.30 62.24 -69.23
N PRO A 500 -10.68 63.44 -69.70
CA PRO A 500 -10.54 63.82 -71.11
C PRO A 500 -9.10 64.17 -71.52
N VAL A 501 -8.12 64.09 -70.60
CA VAL A 501 -6.72 64.46 -70.84
C VAL A 501 -5.83 63.23 -70.93
N ASN A 502 -5.86 62.34 -69.94
CA ASN A 502 -5.00 61.15 -69.91
C ASN A 502 -5.70 59.89 -70.40
N CYS A 503 -7.03 59.92 -70.53
CA CYS A 503 -7.82 58.80 -71.03
C CYS A 503 -7.72 57.53 -70.17
N ASP A 504 -7.45 57.71 -68.87
CA ASP A 504 -7.35 56.64 -67.90
C ASP A 504 -8.62 56.52 -67.06
N GLY A 505 -9.08 55.30 -66.82
CA GLY A 505 -10.20 54.98 -65.94
C GLY A 505 -9.73 54.36 -64.63
N GLN A 506 -10.42 54.70 -63.54
CA GLN A 506 -10.14 54.10 -62.24
C GLN A 506 -10.70 52.67 -62.18
N VAL A 507 -9.79 51.70 -62.11
CA VAL A 507 -10.11 50.27 -61.99
C VAL A 507 -10.02 49.84 -60.54
N SER A 508 -11.01 49.07 -60.09
CA SER A 508 -10.99 48.39 -58.79
C SER A 508 -11.53 46.98 -58.98
N TYR A 509 -10.62 46.01 -59.09
CA TYR A 509 -10.95 44.62 -59.41
C TYR A 509 -10.76 43.72 -58.18
N PRO A 510 -11.84 43.33 -57.48
CA PRO A 510 -11.76 42.40 -56.37
C PRO A 510 -11.59 40.95 -56.84
N PHE A 511 -10.71 40.20 -56.17
CA PHE A 511 -10.56 38.76 -56.36
C PHE A 511 -10.27 38.08 -55.03
N THR A 512 -10.42 36.76 -55.01
CA THR A 512 -10.20 35.94 -53.83
C THR A 512 -9.19 34.85 -54.12
N VAL A 513 -8.34 34.54 -53.14
CA VAL A 513 -7.42 33.40 -53.19
C VAL A 513 -7.84 32.42 -52.11
N PHE A 514 -8.04 31.16 -52.48
CA PHE A 514 -8.31 30.07 -51.57
C PHE A 514 -7.05 29.23 -51.40
N GLU A 515 -6.69 28.95 -50.16
CA GLU A 515 -5.51 28.18 -49.76
C GLU A 515 -5.88 27.26 -48.58
N ASP A 516 -5.52 25.99 -48.68
CA ASP A 516 -5.89 24.93 -47.72
C ASP A 516 -4.88 24.82 -46.55
N CYS A 517 -3.62 25.21 -46.74
CA CYS A 517 -2.52 24.82 -45.85
C CYS A 517 -1.76 25.99 -45.19
N SER A 518 -1.56 27.10 -45.92
CA SER A 518 -0.52 28.09 -45.58
C SER A 518 -0.92 29.54 -45.85
N ALA A 519 -2.00 30.01 -45.22
CA ALA A 519 -2.43 31.41 -45.33
C ALA A 519 -1.35 32.45 -44.93
N ASN A 520 -0.46 32.08 -43.99
CA ASN A 520 0.60 32.96 -43.48
C ASN A 520 1.84 33.02 -44.38
N GLY A 521 1.95 32.11 -45.37
CA GLY A 521 3.07 32.03 -46.31
C GLY A 521 2.70 32.38 -47.75
N LEU A 522 1.47 32.82 -48.01
CA LEU A 522 0.97 33.14 -49.35
C LEU A 522 1.64 34.39 -49.92
N ALA A 523 2.30 34.25 -51.06
CA ALA A 523 2.78 35.34 -51.90
C ALA A 523 1.84 35.52 -53.10
N VAL A 524 1.43 36.77 -53.36
CA VAL A 524 0.59 37.12 -54.51
C VAL A 524 1.33 38.15 -55.35
N GLU A 525 1.62 37.77 -56.59
CA GLU A 525 2.22 38.62 -57.61
C GLU A 525 1.17 38.98 -58.66
N VAL A 526 1.22 40.21 -59.15
CA VAL A 526 0.24 40.74 -60.10
C VAL A 526 0.98 41.38 -61.26
N PHE A 527 0.61 40.98 -62.47
CA PHE A 527 1.13 41.55 -63.70
C PHE A 527 -0.02 42.12 -64.54
N LEU A 528 0.28 43.10 -65.38
CA LEU A 528 -0.63 43.67 -66.36
C LEU A 528 -0.26 43.17 -67.76
N ASP A 529 -1.25 42.65 -68.46
CA ASP A 529 -1.29 42.43 -69.90
C ASP A 529 -2.15 43.56 -70.49
N ALA A 530 -1.50 44.58 -71.02
CA ALA A 530 -2.15 45.75 -71.58
C ALA A 530 -2.59 45.44 -73.02
N ASN A 531 -3.80 45.88 -73.40
CA ASN A 531 -4.42 45.53 -74.69
C ASN A 531 -4.86 44.05 -74.79
N ALA A 532 -4.69 43.25 -73.73
CA ALA A 532 -5.05 41.84 -73.67
C ALA A 532 -4.46 41.01 -74.83
N ASP A 533 -3.18 41.26 -75.16
CA ASP A 533 -2.50 40.65 -76.30
C ASP A 533 -1.73 39.37 -75.93
N GLY A 534 -1.70 39.02 -74.64
CA GLY A 534 -1.05 37.84 -74.10
C GLY A 534 0.41 38.07 -73.70
N VAL A 535 0.93 39.29 -73.79
CA VAL A 535 2.27 39.68 -73.32
C VAL A 535 2.14 40.41 -71.98
N ILE A 536 3.05 40.13 -71.05
CA ILE A 536 3.13 40.89 -69.80
C ILE A 536 3.86 42.20 -70.07
N ASP A 537 3.15 43.32 -69.95
CA ASP A 537 3.70 44.66 -70.14
C ASP A 537 4.29 45.25 -68.85
N GLN A 538 3.68 44.93 -67.70
CA GLN A 538 4.07 45.54 -66.42
C GLN A 538 3.94 44.57 -65.24
N ASP A 539 4.91 44.61 -64.33
CA ASP A 539 4.81 43.99 -63.00
C ASP A 539 4.23 45.01 -62.01
N LEU A 540 3.05 44.69 -61.47
CA LEU A 540 2.31 45.52 -60.53
C LEU A 540 2.52 45.12 -59.06
N THR A 541 3.22 44.02 -58.78
CA THR A 541 3.33 43.36 -57.46
C THR A 541 3.73 44.33 -56.34
N ASN A 542 4.70 45.20 -56.57
CA ASN A 542 5.24 46.14 -55.57
C ASN A 542 4.95 47.62 -55.89
N THR A 543 3.97 47.88 -56.75
CA THR A 543 3.62 49.25 -57.18
C THR A 543 2.60 49.93 -56.25
N GLY A 544 2.02 49.20 -55.30
CA GLY A 544 0.90 49.63 -54.47
C GLY A 544 -0.47 49.41 -55.10
N ALA A 545 -0.53 48.84 -56.32
CA ALA A 545 -1.78 48.51 -57.00
C ALA A 545 -2.55 47.35 -56.32
N LEU A 546 -1.84 46.41 -55.68
CA LEU A 546 -2.48 45.32 -54.94
C LEU A 546 -2.80 45.76 -53.50
N ALA A 547 -4.08 45.75 -53.15
CA ALA A 547 -4.59 46.02 -51.80
C ALA A 547 -5.34 44.82 -51.23
N GLY A 548 -5.47 44.77 -49.91
CA GLY A 548 -6.17 43.70 -49.19
C GLY A 548 -5.24 42.70 -48.51
N SER A 549 -5.82 41.59 -48.04
CA SER A 549 -5.13 40.52 -47.33
C SER A 549 -5.89 39.22 -47.51
N TYR A 550 -5.19 38.08 -47.46
CA TYR A 550 -5.81 36.77 -47.60
C TYR A 550 -7.12 36.63 -46.79
N PRO A 551 -8.21 36.09 -47.38
CA PRO A 551 -8.31 35.59 -48.76
C PRO A 551 -8.71 36.65 -49.80
N ASN A 552 -8.97 37.91 -49.41
CA ASN A 552 -9.58 38.91 -50.29
C ASN A 552 -8.59 40.00 -50.70
N PHE A 553 -8.41 40.15 -52.00
CA PHE A 553 -7.51 41.14 -52.59
C PHE A 553 -8.26 42.02 -53.58
N THR A 554 -7.70 43.17 -53.90
CA THR A 554 -8.24 44.09 -54.90
C THR A 554 -7.10 44.74 -55.64
N ILE A 555 -7.14 44.69 -56.96
CA ILE A 555 -6.21 45.42 -57.83
C ILE A 555 -6.82 46.79 -58.10
N GLN A 556 -6.09 47.85 -57.78
CA GLN A 556 -6.52 49.24 -57.93
C GLN A 556 -5.48 50.04 -58.71
N GLY A 557 -5.94 50.89 -59.61
CA GLY A 557 -5.07 51.75 -60.40
C GLY A 557 -5.86 52.52 -61.44
N GLU A 558 -5.16 53.42 -62.12
CA GLU A 558 -5.65 54.11 -63.31
C GLU A 558 -5.03 53.42 -64.52
N PHE A 559 -5.86 53.00 -65.47
CA PHE A 559 -5.45 52.28 -66.67
C PHE A 559 -6.12 52.90 -67.89
N PRO A 560 -5.43 52.93 -69.04
CA PRO A 560 -5.96 53.56 -70.24
C PRO A 560 -7.24 52.88 -70.75
N ILE A 561 -8.02 53.61 -71.54
CA ILE A 561 -9.17 53.04 -72.27
C ILE A 561 -8.70 51.89 -73.17
N GLY A 562 -9.43 50.77 -73.12
CA GLY A 562 -9.11 49.55 -73.86
C GLY A 562 -9.49 48.27 -73.12
N ASP A 563 -9.24 47.14 -73.78
CA ASP A 563 -9.32 45.81 -73.17
C ASP A 563 -7.98 45.45 -72.55
N HIS A 564 -7.98 44.93 -71.33
CA HIS A 564 -6.77 44.59 -70.57
C HIS A 564 -6.98 43.31 -69.76
N ALA A 565 -5.91 42.73 -69.24
CA ALA A 565 -6.01 41.65 -68.28
C ALA A 565 -4.96 41.76 -67.16
N PHE A 566 -5.34 41.38 -65.95
CA PHE A 566 -4.36 41.13 -64.88
C PHE A 566 -3.99 39.66 -64.86
N ILE A 567 -2.70 39.35 -64.79
CA ILE A 567 -2.19 38.00 -64.51
C ILE A 567 -1.85 37.94 -63.02
N VAL A 568 -2.67 37.23 -62.26
CA VAL A 568 -2.45 37.02 -60.82
C VAL A 568 -1.74 35.69 -60.64
N GLN A 569 -0.57 35.70 -60.03
CA GLN A 569 0.15 34.50 -59.61
C GLN A 569 0.12 34.40 -58.08
N ALA A 570 -0.45 33.33 -57.56
CA ALA A 570 -0.47 33.03 -56.13
C ALA A 570 0.45 31.84 -55.86
N SER A 571 1.40 31.99 -54.95
CA SER A 571 2.29 30.91 -54.48
C SER A 571 2.10 30.72 -52.99
N ASP A 572 1.94 29.47 -52.55
CA ASP A 572 1.94 29.16 -51.11
C ASP A 572 3.37 29.22 -50.52
N GLY A 573 3.45 29.10 -49.19
CA GLY A 573 4.72 29.05 -48.46
C GLY A 573 5.36 27.66 -48.38
N CYS A 574 4.84 26.68 -49.12
CA CYS A 574 5.15 25.25 -49.00
C CYS A 574 5.97 24.67 -50.16
N GLY A 575 6.42 25.51 -51.09
CA GLY A 575 7.22 25.11 -52.26
C GLY A 575 6.57 25.61 -53.55
N ASN A 576 6.97 25.07 -54.71
CA ASN A 576 6.53 25.46 -56.08
C ASN A 576 5.02 25.28 -56.40
N ASN A 577 4.13 25.36 -55.42
CA ASN A 577 2.70 25.37 -55.58
C ASN A 577 2.24 26.78 -55.98
N THR A 578 2.37 27.08 -57.28
CA THR A 578 1.93 28.34 -57.86
C THR A 578 0.73 28.14 -58.76
N ALA A 579 -0.29 28.96 -58.60
CA ALA A 579 -1.41 29.05 -59.52
C ALA A 579 -1.45 30.43 -60.19
N SER A 580 -1.74 30.44 -61.49
CA SER A 580 -1.88 31.66 -62.29
C SER A 580 -3.31 31.79 -62.81
N ALA A 581 -3.88 32.98 -62.71
CA ALA A 581 -5.20 33.31 -63.27
C ALA A 581 -5.16 34.61 -64.06
N THR A 582 -5.88 34.63 -65.18
CA THR A 582 -6.04 35.80 -66.04
C THR A 582 -7.39 36.46 -65.77
N LEU A 583 -7.37 37.70 -65.30
CA LEU A 583 -8.53 38.49 -64.90
C LEU A 583 -8.76 39.58 -65.97
N PRO A 584 -9.65 39.37 -66.94
CA PRO A 584 -9.92 40.36 -67.99
C PRO A 584 -10.76 41.53 -67.44
N PHE A 585 -10.45 42.74 -67.88
CA PHE A 585 -11.23 43.95 -67.63
C PHE A 585 -11.21 44.88 -68.85
N GLN A 586 -12.16 45.80 -68.89
CA GLN A 586 -12.23 46.83 -69.92
C GLN A 586 -12.36 48.20 -69.25
N VAL A 587 -11.65 49.19 -69.78
CA VAL A 587 -11.88 50.61 -69.48
C VAL A 587 -12.57 51.24 -70.69
N ALA A 588 -13.79 51.71 -70.51
CA ALA A 588 -14.60 52.33 -71.54
C ALA A 588 -14.64 53.86 -71.34
N ASP A 589 -14.71 54.58 -72.45
CA ASP A 589 -14.93 56.03 -72.43
C ASP A 589 -16.38 56.32 -72.04
N CYS A 590 -16.58 57.07 -70.96
CA CYS A 590 -17.89 57.48 -70.47
C CYS A 590 -18.02 59.01 -70.37
N GLU A 591 -16.96 59.78 -70.71
CA GLU A 591 -17.03 61.23 -70.74
C GLU A 591 -17.68 61.68 -72.06
N PRO A 592 -18.67 62.58 -72.03
CA PRO A 592 -19.18 63.17 -73.26
C PRO A 592 -18.08 64.00 -73.95
N PRO A 593 -17.97 63.96 -75.30
CA PRO A 593 -16.98 64.73 -76.03
C PRO A 593 -17.05 66.23 -75.72
N ALA A 594 -15.90 66.84 -75.42
CA ALA A 594 -15.80 68.28 -75.23
C ALA A 594 -15.55 68.98 -76.57
N PHE A 595 -16.39 69.96 -76.93
CA PHE A 595 -16.24 70.71 -78.17
C PHE A 595 -16.50 72.22 -77.98
N THR A 596 -15.89 73.02 -78.87
CA THR A 596 -16.10 74.47 -78.94
C THR A 596 -16.57 74.87 -80.33
N CYS A 597 -17.61 75.69 -80.40
CA CYS A 597 -18.12 76.23 -81.66
C CYS A 597 -17.53 77.61 -81.99
N LEU A 598 -17.36 77.90 -83.28
CA LEU A 598 -17.06 79.25 -83.78
C LEU A 598 -18.28 80.16 -83.58
N ASN A 599 -18.07 81.30 -82.92
CA ASN A 599 -19.11 82.30 -82.71
C ASN A 599 -18.98 83.45 -83.73
N GLY A 600 -20.10 83.84 -84.34
CA GLY A 600 -20.16 84.98 -85.28
C GLY A 600 -19.86 84.63 -86.74
N LEU A 601 -20.09 83.39 -87.17
CA LEU A 601 -20.00 83.02 -88.58
C LEU A 601 -21.01 83.82 -89.42
N SER A 602 -20.53 84.42 -90.50
CA SER A 602 -21.34 85.16 -91.45
C SER A 602 -21.12 84.59 -92.84
N PHE A 603 -22.20 84.23 -93.51
CA PHE A 603 -22.17 83.68 -94.86
C PHE A 603 -22.86 84.63 -95.83
N ASN A 604 -22.29 84.75 -97.03
CA ASN A 604 -22.94 85.46 -98.12
C ASN A 604 -23.88 84.48 -98.83
N LEU A 605 -25.16 84.88 -98.96
CA LEU A 605 -26.11 84.12 -99.76
C LEU A 605 -25.72 84.20 -101.24
N MET A 606 -25.68 83.05 -101.91
CA MET A 606 -25.37 82.97 -103.34
C MET A 606 -26.67 82.84 -104.13
N PRO A 607 -26.78 83.47 -105.31
CA PRO A 607 -27.98 83.37 -106.15
C PRO A 607 -28.26 81.92 -106.52
N LEU A 608 -29.51 81.50 -106.36
CA LEU A 608 -29.96 80.17 -106.72
C LEU A 608 -30.64 80.16 -108.10
N PRO A 609 -30.67 79.00 -108.80
CA PRO A 609 -31.43 78.87 -110.03
C PRO A 609 -32.93 79.18 -109.83
N PRO A 610 -33.65 79.66 -110.87
CA PRO A 610 -35.08 79.93 -110.76
C PRO A 610 -35.89 78.68 -110.38
N ASN A 611 -36.87 78.83 -109.49
CA ASN A 611 -37.73 77.78 -108.94
C ASN A 611 -37.02 76.73 -108.08
N THR A 612 -35.89 77.08 -107.42
CA THR A 612 -35.29 76.25 -106.38
C THR A 612 -35.89 76.62 -105.03
N ASP A 613 -36.50 75.64 -104.37
CA ASP A 613 -36.85 75.69 -102.94
C ASP A 613 -35.66 75.05 -102.20
N PHE A 614 -34.82 75.88 -101.57
CA PHE A 614 -33.50 75.47 -101.07
C PHE A 614 -33.52 75.04 -99.61
N ASP A 615 -34.40 75.61 -98.80
CA ASP A 615 -34.59 75.21 -97.40
C ASP A 615 -35.79 74.28 -97.19
N GLY A 616 -36.56 74.00 -98.24
CA GLY A 616 -37.62 72.99 -98.27
C GLY A 616 -38.92 73.46 -97.61
N ASP A 617 -39.13 74.76 -97.43
CA ASP A 617 -40.32 75.33 -96.81
C ASP A 617 -41.53 75.44 -97.76
N GLY A 618 -41.32 75.16 -99.05
CA GLY A 618 -42.34 75.18 -100.10
C GLY A 618 -42.42 76.49 -100.86
N ASP A 619 -41.68 77.53 -100.47
CA ASP A 619 -41.50 78.76 -101.24
C ASP A 619 -40.23 78.69 -102.12
N PHE A 620 -40.21 79.47 -103.21
CA PHE A 620 -39.03 79.51 -104.09
C PHE A 620 -38.03 80.56 -103.63
N ASP A 621 -36.79 80.14 -103.42
CA ASP A 621 -35.70 80.99 -102.97
C ASP A 621 -34.93 81.63 -104.12
N VAL A 622 -34.52 82.88 -103.89
CA VAL A 622 -33.65 83.61 -104.84
C VAL A 622 -32.17 83.50 -104.50
N ALA A 623 -31.83 83.13 -103.27
CA ALA A 623 -30.45 82.94 -102.81
C ALA A 623 -30.37 82.03 -101.57
N GLY A 624 -29.30 81.26 -101.44
CA GLY A 624 -29.11 80.32 -100.32
C GLY A 624 -27.65 80.11 -99.96
N ALA A 625 -27.39 79.51 -98.80
CA ALA A 625 -26.08 79.07 -98.35
C ALA A 625 -26.22 77.76 -97.55
N ALA A 626 -25.35 76.79 -97.84
CA ALA A 626 -25.25 75.57 -97.05
C ALA A 626 -24.12 75.73 -96.03
N ILE A 627 -24.36 75.23 -94.82
CA ILE A 627 -23.38 75.16 -93.74
C ILE A 627 -23.32 73.70 -93.31
N TRP A 628 -22.13 73.20 -93.02
CA TRP A 628 -21.91 71.87 -92.46
C TRP A 628 -21.50 71.96 -90.99
N ALA A 629 -21.74 70.90 -90.22
CA ALA A 629 -21.38 70.89 -88.79
C ALA A 629 -19.88 71.17 -88.57
N ASN A 630 -19.02 70.69 -89.46
CA ASN A 630 -17.59 70.97 -89.44
C ASN A 630 -17.23 72.44 -89.66
N ASP A 631 -18.10 73.25 -90.28
CA ASP A 631 -17.89 74.70 -90.41
C ASP A 631 -18.13 75.43 -89.08
N PHE A 632 -18.89 74.82 -88.17
CA PHE A 632 -19.22 75.36 -86.85
C PHE A 632 -18.21 74.98 -85.77
N ILE A 633 -17.44 73.92 -85.95
CA ILE A 633 -16.56 73.36 -84.90
C ILE A 633 -15.18 74.00 -85.00
N GLN A 634 -14.71 74.55 -83.89
CA GLN A 634 -13.35 75.07 -83.77
C GLN A 634 -12.36 73.97 -83.34
N SER A 635 -12.77 73.15 -82.39
CA SER A 635 -12.04 71.99 -81.90
C SER A 635 -13.01 71.08 -81.15
N ALA A 636 -12.72 69.79 -81.19
CA ALA A 636 -13.35 68.77 -80.38
C ALA A 636 -12.26 67.77 -79.97
N ALA A 637 -12.34 67.28 -78.75
CA ALA A 637 -11.43 66.29 -78.21
C ALA A 637 -12.24 65.28 -77.41
N ASP A 638 -11.90 64.01 -77.59
CA ASP A 638 -12.43 62.88 -76.86
C ASP A 638 -11.34 61.81 -76.75
N CYS A 639 -11.47 60.92 -75.77
CA CYS A 639 -10.50 59.87 -75.54
C CYS A 639 -10.73 58.62 -76.40
N SER A 640 -11.94 58.45 -76.93
CA SER A 640 -12.26 57.45 -77.93
C SER A 640 -11.78 57.89 -79.33
N ASP A 641 -10.65 57.33 -79.78
CA ASP A 641 -9.91 57.71 -81.01
C ASP A 641 -10.64 57.42 -82.34
N ASP A 642 -11.99 57.36 -82.45
CA ASP A 642 -12.56 57.21 -83.80
C ASP A 642 -14.02 57.59 -84.12
N THR A 643 -14.88 58.09 -83.21
CA THR A 643 -16.28 58.40 -83.63
C THR A 643 -16.98 59.58 -82.96
N ILE A 644 -16.32 60.74 -82.86
CA ILE A 644 -17.10 61.96 -82.56
C ILE A 644 -17.93 62.34 -83.80
N ALA A 645 -19.23 62.06 -83.75
CA ALA A 645 -20.20 62.53 -84.74
C ALA A 645 -20.76 63.89 -84.33
N TYR A 646 -20.96 64.78 -85.31
CA TYR A 646 -21.50 66.11 -85.07
C TYR A 646 -22.69 66.38 -85.99
N SER A 647 -23.70 67.07 -85.46
CA SER A 647 -24.80 67.59 -86.26
C SER A 647 -25.08 69.05 -85.90
N ILE A 648 -25.56 69.80 -86.89
CA ILE A 648 -26.03 71.18 -86.71
C ILE A 648 -27.50 71.27 -87.09
N ASN A 649 -28.24 72.03 -86.32
CA ASN A 649 -29.69 72.09 -86.42
C ASN A 649 -30.16 73.53 -86.14
N LEU A 650 -31.27 73.93 -86.73
CA LEU A 650 -31.86 75.24 -86.41
C LEU A 650 -32.40 75.23 -84.98
N VAL A 651 -32.44 76.42 -84.36
CA VAL A 651 -32.94 76.57 -82.98
C VAL A 651 -34.38 76.03 -82.89
N GLY A 652 -34.55 74.95 -82.12
CA GLY A 652 -35.84 74.27 -81.93
C GLY A 652 -36.01 72.95 -82.68
N GLN A 653 -35.07 72.56 -83.55
CA GLN A 653 -35.02 71.24 -84.19
C GLN A 653 -34.32 70.21 -83.28
N MET A 654 -34.71 68.93 -83.41
CA MET A 654 -33.99 67.83 -82.74
C MET A 654 -32.67 67.56 -83.47
N PRO A 655 -31.57 67.33 -82.75
CA PRO A 655 -30.32 66.94 -83.36
C PRO A 655 -30.41 65.63 -84.15
N ASP A 656 -29.93 65.64 -85.40
CA ASP A 656 -29.75 64.46 -86.24
C ASP A 656 -28.36 63.86 -86.02
N ILE A 657 -28.20 63.06 -84.95
CA ILE A 657 -26.91 62.49 -84.51
C ILE A 657 -26.72 61.10 -85.08
#